data_AF-A0A0F8AVV4-F1
#
_entry.id   AF-A0A0F8AVV4-F1
#
_cell.length_a   1.000
_cell.length_b   1.000
_cell.length_c   1.000
_cell.angle_alpha   90.00
_cell.angle_beta   90.00
_cell.angle_gamma   90.00
#
_symmetry.space_group_name_H-M   'P 1'
#
loop_
_entity.id
_entity.type
_entity.pdbx_description
1 polymer ?
#
loop_
_entity_poly.entity_id
_entity_poly.type
_entity_poly.pdbx_seq_one_letter_code
_entity_poly.pdbx_strand_id
1 'polypeptide(L)'
;MSTTYATVIAERIDADAAEDLSYRARSVTERLDIDADELAATVAVTPSERGFQLLAAAGGFDRLDHGETIAVGEGDGASNDDIPTEAETTDKLPAGWRLTDDGETAFVTGEGVAAAATGNESPPSPRGRSDTSGDATTDWRLEAARAAGRAAAGEADRVAESPLGTAALPRLGGFETVLLVPDAAGGPFPPAVPDDVDAFAVGFETDPDDLRDLDGTAENAYVIRPAADARGLDDETIERLVSSVDPAVPVEMEVTRTDGLVLVDAVVEAPPELDREASPDAGVRSQFDRAAGTVTFEHVEGEPVPADELEVWHDGEEVSDAVLDGEEFTAGDEIAIETGLIATVTLRWFDPDANVYDTYARERVDREAFAVDYDMSAETVELGYEAERSADANNLRLVHRGEDGVQTVGDEFTDGTLEPDDAVTVEDVSIGDSVQLEFDVEQPRGGGSLVHYRARPPRVWIHSRPEEGTTVQYNGEESRPADAFVTLNDGEPTDVQFADEHDTLSGDEELVLGDLPLGSTVAVEWREPDEPTVIAEEEVVPNTRASMEYDPDAGEITVQHRSGRALPASELELQAGRTPTDVQPADELDEFGPDDSFSAPVPPLSRVRLVWTGGDRDHHLGGATTAGDAVAATYEVDAEAMTIEYVGEQPADPDRLRVSVNGADGSRGRERDQEPAFAVEHDELTAGDTITVDDVGLDETVIVSVHTEFENGSATSSVAHFSGTPRRGFVVDDGDDDEASATTLRYVGEVRRDADAFRVLIDGEPAPDQPADETDRLTGGETLSLGDLSAGTTVAVEWTAGGETRTVTEHVIPPQATFEVAYEPADDAEGGVVTVSHVGGDTLDADRVDVVVEPATEGLRPWDPDADEVAAGDEMSVTVDTRPEMAVVVFNESEALHREPFDQDG
;
A
#
# COMPACT_ATOMS: atom_id res chain seq x y z
N MET A 1 42.58 12.07 9.90
CA MET A 1 41.68 10.98 10.28
C MET A 1 42.20 9.73 9.61
N SER A 2 42.39 8.62 10.33
CA SER A 2 42.42 7.31 9.68
C SER A 2 40.95 6.87 9.61
N THR A 3 40.29 7.18 8.49
CA THR A 3 38.94 6.68 8.27
C THR A 3 39.05 5.20 7.94
N THR A 4 38.46 4.34 8.77
CA THR A 4 38.38 2.90 8.50
C THR A 4 37.24 2.70 7.50
N TYR A 5 37.58 2.25 6.29
CA TYR A 5 36.61 1.93 5.25
C TYR A 5 35.96 0.58 5.55
N ALA A 6 34.64 0.45 5.40
CA ALA A 6 33.93 -0.82 5.56
C ALA A 6 33.88 -1.61 4.24
N THR A 7 33.64 -0.92 3.12
CA THR A 7 33.51 -1.56 1.79
C THR A 7 34.09 -0.67 0.70
N VAL A 8 34.78 -1.26 -0.27
CA VAL A 8 35.21 -0.60 -1.52
C VAL A 8 34.75 -1.46 -2.69
N ILE A 9 34.02 -0.88 -3.63
CA ILE A 9 33.60 -1.52 -4.88
C ILE A 9 34.24 -0.72 -6.01
N ALA A 10 34.95 -1.38 -6.92
CA ALA A 10 35.52 -0.76 -8.10
C ALA A 10 35.00 -1.48 -9.35
N GLU A 11 34.59 -0.72 -10.35
CA GLU A 11 33.98 -1.25 -11.58
C GLU A 11 34.73 -0.65 -12.79
N ARG A 12 35.01 -1.48 -13.81
CA ARG A 12 35.63 -1.05 -15.06
C ARG A 12 34.57 -0.87 -16.13
N ILE A 13 34.54 0.31 -16.76
CA ILE A 13 33.56 0.62 -17.80
C ILE A 13 34.20 0.40 -19.18
N ASP A 14 33.55 -0.39 -20.04
CA ASP A 14 33.96 -0.54 -21.44
C ASP A 14 33.43 0.62 -22.29
N ALA A 15 34.27 1.15 -23.17
CA ALA A 15 34.00 2.38 -23.93
C ALA A 15 32.95 2.19 -25.05
N ASP A 16 32.52 0.95 -25.31
CA ASP A 16 31.54 0.59 -26.34
C ASP A 16 30.14 0.26 -25.75
N ALA A 17 29.91 0.39 -24.43
CA ALA A 17 28.71 -0.06 -23.69
C ALA A 17 27.74 1.07 -23.26
N ALA A 18 27.70 2.20 -23.97
CA ALA A 18 26.91 3.38 -23.56
C ALA A 18 25.38 3.18 -23.50
N GLU A 19 24.85 2.09 -24.08
CA GLU A 19 23.41 1.76 -24.06
C GLU A 19 23.00 0.85 -22.89
N ASP A 20 23.94 0.15 -22.22
CA ASP A 20 23.71 -0.81 -21.13
C ASP A 20 24.70 -0.57 -19.97
N LEU A 21 24.57 0.54 -19.26
CA LEU A 21 25.38 0.83 -18.06
C LEU A 21 24.80 0.16 -16.83
N SER A 22 25.66 -0.41 -15.98
CA SER A 22 25.27 -0.90 -14.65
C SER A 22 24.56 0.20 -13.85
N TYR A 23 23.70 -0.19 -12.90
CA TYR A 23 23.01 0.76 -12.01
C TYR A 23 24.00 1.70 -11.29
N ARG A 24 25.19 1.21 -10.93
CA ARG A 24 26.21 1.99 -10.23
C ARG A 24 26.92 2.96 -11.16
N ALA A 25 27.29 2.52 -12.37
CA ALA A 25 27.84 3.39 -13.40
C ALA A 25 26.85 4.50 -13.78
N ARG A 26 25.57 4.15 -13.95
CA ARG A 26 24.48 5.08 -14.21
C ARG A 26 24.25 6.07 -13.06
N SER A 27 24.29 5.59 -11.83
CA SER A 27 24.18 6.46 -10.66
C SER A 27 25.35 7.44 -10.56
N VAL A 28 26.55 7.02 -10.98
CA VAL A 28 27.75 7.87 -11.01
C VAL A 28 27.72 8.86 -12.18
N THR A 29 27.27 8.47 -13.38
CA THR A 29 27.07 9.40 -14.50
C THR A 29 26.01 10.44 -14.19
N GLU A 30 24.86 10.03 -13.64
CA GLU A 30 23.75 10.93 -13.27
C GLU A 30 24.16 11.90 -12.16
N ARG A 31 24.92 11.44 -11.15
CA ARG A 31 25.33 12.29 -10.01
C ARG A 31 26.54 13.18 -10.30
N LEU A 32 27.45 12.76 -11.17
CA LEU A 32 28.63 13.54 -11.53
C LEU A 32 28.48 14.31 -12.84
N ASP A 33 27.37 14.13 -13.56
CA ASP A 33 27.08 14.71 -14.89
C ASP A 33 28.22 14.42 -15.88
N ILE A 34 28.66 13.16 -15.94
CA ILE A 34 29.73 12.69 -16.82
C ILE A 34 29.10 11.83 -17.92
N ASP A 35 29.42 12.14 -19.18
CA ASP A 35 29.04 11.30 -20.31
C ASP A 35 29.59 9.88 -20.15
N ALA A 36 28.73 8.89 -20.34
CA ALA A 36 29.07 7.48 -20.18
C ALA A 36 30.27 7.03 -21.03
N ASP A 37 30.38 7.54 -22.26
CA ASP A 37 31.48 7.27 -23.20
C ASP A 37 32.85 7.81 -22.72
N GLU A 38 32.85 8.69 -21.72
CA GLU A 38 34.06 9.29 -21.15
C GLU A 38 34.50 8.59 -19.85
N LEU A 39 33.71 7.67 -19.30
CA LEU A 39 34.07 6.89 -18.11
C LEU A 39 34.98 5.71 -18.45
N ALA A 40 35.97 5.46 -17.59
CA ALA A 40 36.85 4.29 -17.68
C ALA A 40 36.74 3.38 -16.45
N ALA A 41 36.41 3.94 -15.28
CA ALA A 41 36.16 3.18 -14.06
C ALA A 41 35.34 4.01 -13.04
N THR A 42 34.61 3.31 -12.18
CA THR A 42 33.97 3.90 -11.01
C THR A 42 34.47 3.22 -9.73
N VAL A 43 34.45 3.93 -8.62
CA VAL A 43 34.78 3.39 -7.29
C VAL A 43 33.76 3.92 -6.28
N ALA A 44 33.02 3.04 -5.63
CA ALA A 44 32.16 3.34 -4.51
C ALA A 44 32.82 2.90 -3.20
N VAL A 45 32.78 3.75 -2.18
CA VAL A 45 33.36 3.48 -0.86
C VAL A 45 32.33 3.77 0.22
N THR A 46 32.13 2.79 1.10
CA THR A 46 31.27 2.90 2.27
C THR A 46 32.14 2.92 3.53
N PRO A 47 32.11 3.98 4.34
CA PRO A 47 32.83 4.05 5.62
C PRO A 47 32.18 3.18 6.70
N SER A 48 32.94 2.83 7.75
CA SER A 48 32.45 2.07 8.93
C SER A 48 31.52 2.89 9.85
N GLU A 49 31.61 4.22 9.81
CA GLU A 49 30.69 5.13 10.50
C GLU A 49 29.45 5.35 9.61
N ARG A 50 28.26 4.94 10.05
CA ARG A 50 27.00 5.01 9.28
C ARG A 50 26.66 6.46 8.87
N GLY A 51 26.17 6.65 7.64
CA GLY A 51 25.49 7.90 7.21
C GLY A 51 25.90 8.50 5.86
N PHE A 52 26.90 7.97 5.15
CA PHE A 52 27.46 8.61 3.95
C PHE A 52 27.98 7.60 2.91
N GLN A 53 27.95 7.96 1.63
CA GLN A 53 28.57 7.21 0.54
C GLN A 53 29.60 8.09 -0.18
N LEU A 54 30.78 7.53 -0.47
CA LEU A 54 31.79 8.14 -1.31
C LEU A 54 31.76 7.50 -2.69
N LEU A 55 31.58 8.30 -3.73
CA LEU A 55 31.62 7.86 -5.12
C LEU A 55 32.81 8.52 -5.81
N ALA A 56 33.52 7.79 -6.66
CA ALA A 56 34.58 8.33 -7.50
C ALA A 56 34.47 7.77 -8.91
N ALA A 57 34.80 8.59 -9.89
CA ALA A 57 34.86 8.27 -11.30
C ALA A 57 36.24 8.63 -11.85
N ALA A 58 36.74 7.80 -12.76
CA ALA A 58 37.95 8.05 -13.53
C ALA A 58 37.67 7.84 -15.02
N GLY A 59 38.21 8.69 -15.88
CA GLY A 59 37.84 8.70 -17.29
C GLY A 59 38.60 9.72 -18.15
N GLY A 60 38.15 9.87 -19.39
CA GLY A 60 38.65 10.81 -20.39
C GLY A 60 38.00 12.20 -20.36
N PHE A 61 37.17 12.49 -19.36
CA PHE A 61 36.42 13.74 -19.24
C PHE A 61 37.27 14.93 -18.78
N ASP A 62 36.96 16.11 -19.33
CA ASP A 62 37.55 17.38 -18.95
C ASP A 62 37.14 17.76 -17.51
N ARG A 63 37.90 18.67 -16.89
CA ARG A 63 37.58 19.13 -15.52
C ARG A 63 36.21 19.81 -15.50
N LEU A 64 35.28 19.26 -14.72
CA LEU A 64 33.94 19.82 -14.51
C LEU A 64 34.04 21.22 -13.84
N ASP A 65 33.55 22.25 -14.55
CA ASP A 65 33.48 23.64 -14.10
C ASP A 65 32.00 23.96 -13.76
N HIS A 66 31.64 24.01 -12.48
CA HIS A 66 30.26 24.31 -12.06
C HIS A 66 29.79 25.66 -12.65
N GLY A 67 28.72 25.62 -13.46
CA GLY A 67 28.12 26.79 -14.13
C GLY A 67 27.87 26.69 -15.64
N GLU A 68 28.12 25.55 -16.29
CA GLU A 68 27.48 25.25 -17.57
C GLU A 68 26.14 24.55 -17.29
N THR A 69 25.06 25.17 -17.75
CA THR A 69 23.65 24.91 -17.43
C THR A 69 23.21 23.45 -17.62
N ILE A 70 22.74 22.83 -16.53
CA ILE A 70 21.73 21.76 -16.60
C ILE A 70 20.43 22.41 -17.07
N ALA A 71 20.05 22.15 -18.31
CA ALA A 71 18.76 22.50 -18.84
C ALA A 71 17.72 21.48 -18.35
N VAL A 72 16.99 21.82 -17.29
CA VAL A 72 15.65 21.27 -17.05
C VAL A 72 14.66 22.17 -17.79
N GLY A 73 13.71 21.55 -18.50
CA GLY A 73 12.86 22.18 -19.50
C GLY A 73 11.97 23.34 -19.02
N GLU A 74 11.83 24.27 -19.97
CA GLU A 74 10.75 25.24 -20.26
C GLU A 74 10.29 26.32 -19.25
N GLY A 75 10.37 27.58 -19.72
CA GLY A 75 9.41 28.63 -19.35
C GLY A 75 10.03 29.96 -18.90
N ASP A 76 9.85 31.00 -19.70
CA ASP A 76 10.40 32.35 -19.53
C ASP A 76 10.16 33.03 -18.15
N GLY A 77 11.20 33.71 -17.64
CA GLY A 77 11.00 35.00 -16.98
C GLY A 77 11.81 35.28 -15.70
N ALA A 78 12.62 36.35 -15.80
CA ALA A 78 13.22 37.14 -14.73
C ALA A 78 14.52 36.62 -14.07
N SER A 79 15.63 37.16 -14.59
CA SER A 79 16.92 37.22 -13.91
C SER A 79 16.80 37.81 -12.50
N ASN A 80 17.23 37.04 -11.49
CA ASN A 80 17.81 37.57 -10.27
C ASN A 80 19.28 37.11 -10.22
N ASP A 81 20.18 38.06 -10.49
CA ASP A 81 21.59 37.97 -10.14
C ASP A 81 21.70 37.95 -8.60
N ASP A 82 21.81 36.76 -8.02
CA ASP A 82 22.45 36.56 -6.71
C ASP A 82 23.14 35.18 -6.74
N ILE A 83 24.25 35.09 -7.49
CA ILE A 83 25.19 33.97 -7.38
C ILE A 83 26.10 34.25 -6.17
N PRO A 84 26.10 33.41 -5.12
CA PRO A 84 27.04 33.56 -4.02
C PRO A 84 28.46 33.35 -4.56
N THR A 85 29.25 34.43 -4.53
CA THR A 85 30.61 34.47 -5.07
C THR A 85 31.62 34.05 -4.01
N GLU A 86 31.61 32.80 -3.52
CA GLU A 86 32.74 32.26 -2.74
C GLU A 86 32.91 30.75 -3.00
N ALA A 87 33.51 30.39 -4.15
CA ALA A 87 34.24 29.12 -4.22
C ALA A 87 35.48 29.26 -3.32
N GLU A 88 35.47 28.62 -2.15
CA GLU A 88 36.60 28.60 -1.23
C GLU A 88 37.87 28.14 -1.98
N THR A 89 38.87 29.02 -2.02
CA THR A 89 40.17 28.67 -2.58
C THR A 89 40.90 27.70 -1.66
N THR A 90 41.22 26.56 -2.23
CA THR A 90 41.69 25.31 -1.64
C THR A 90 43.16 25.36 -1.22
N ASP A 91 43.45 25.79 0.01
CA ASP A 91 44.78 25.61 0.64
C ASP A 91 45.07 24.15 1.07
N LYS A 92 44.09 23.24 0.90
CA LYS A 92 44.17 21.83 1.35
C LYS A 92 43.98 20.77 0.25
N LEU A 93 43.86 21.15 -1.02
CA LEU A 93 43.78 20.23 -2.17
C LEU A 93 44.96 20.40 -3.14
N PRO A 94 45.31 19.36 -3.92
CA PRO A 94 46.33 19.44 -4.96
C PRO A 94 46.03 20.52 -6.00
N ALA A 95 47.08 21.08 -6.61
CA ALA A 95 46.94 22.15 -7.60
C ALA A 95 46.13 21.68 -8.83
N GLY A 96 45.04 22.38 -9.14
CA GLY A 96 44.14 22.06 -10.26
C GLY A 96 42.81 21.42 -9.86
N TRP A 97 42.68 21.00 -8.59
CA TRP A 97 41.47 20.37 -8.04
C TRP A 97 40.52 21.39 -7.42
N ARG A 98 39.20 21.13 -7.51
CA ARG A 98 38.14 21.98 -6.96
C ARG A 98 37.25 21.19 -6.00
N LEU A 99 36.68 21.90 -5.02
CA LEU A 99 35.69 21.39 -4.08
C LEU A 99 34.43 22.26 -4.19
N THR A 100 33.26 21.65 -4.29
CA THR A 100 31.95 22.30 -4.32
C THR A 100 31.01 21.55 -3.38
N ASP A 101 30.01 22.23 -2.83
CA ASP A 101 29.00 21.66 -1.93
C ASP A 101 27.64 22.30 -2.26
N ASP A 102 26.60 21.49 -2.41
CA ASP A 102 25.23 21.94 -2.74
C ASP A 102 24.25 21.85 -1.55
N GLY A 103 24.74 21.45 -0.37
CA GLY A 103 23.94 21.23 0.83
C GLY A 103 23.58 19.75 1.07
N GLU A 104 23.62 18.91 0.04
CA GLU A 104 23.30 17.47 0.07
C GLU A 104 24.53 16.62 -0.30
N THR A 105 25.35 17.11 -1.24
CA THR A 105 26.51 16.45 -1.81
C THR A 105 27.73 17.37 -1.90
N ALA A 106 28.90 16.87 -1.49
CA ALA A 106 30.18 17.54 -1.68
C ALA A 106 30.98 16.91 -2.83
N PHE A 107 31.34 17.70 -3.84
CA PHE A 107 32.05 17.27 -5.04
C PHE A 107 33.51 17.71 -5.04
N VAL A 108 34.40 16.80 -5.44
CA VAL A 108 35.80 17.09 -5.69
C VAL A 108 36.16 16.69 -7.13
N THR A 109 36.73 17.60 -7.91
CA THR A 109 37.00 17.37 -9.33
C THR A 109 38.42 17.76 -9.73
N GLY A 110 39.02 16.94 -10.59
CA GLY A 110 40.31 17.13 -11.24
C GLY A 110 40.23 16.65 -12.70
N GLU A 111 41.28 16.87 -13.49
CA GLU A 111 41.33 16.40 -14.89
C GLU A 111 41.27 14.86 -14.92
N GLY A 112 40.22 14.30 -15.54
CA GLY A 112 39.99 12.85 -15.67
C GLY A 112 39.62 12.10 -14.37
N VAL A 113 39.37 12.81 -13.26
CA VAL A 113 38.93 12.21 -11.98
C VAL A 113 37.92 13.11 -11.27
N ALA A 114 36.80 12.53 -10.87
CA ALA A 114 35.78 13.19 -10.05
C ALA A 114 35.43 12.31 -8.85
N ALA A 115 35.04 12.92 -7.74
CA ALA A 115 34.48 12.22 -6.59
C ALA A 115 33.38 13.03 -5.93
N ALA A 116 32.37 12.35 -5.40
CA ALA A 116 31.28 12.92 -4.64
C ALA A 116 31.20 12.26 -3.26
N ALA A 117 30.82 13.03 -2.24
CA ALA A 117 30.48 12.56 -0.91
C ALA A 117 29.03 12.96 -0.61
N THR A 118 28.13 11.99 -0.54
CA THR A 118 26.70 12.22 -0.26
C THR A 118 26.39 11.86 1.19
N GLY A 119 25.52 12.65 1.84
CA GLY A 119 24.82 12.20 3.04
C GLY A 119 23.65 11.31 2.63
N ASN A 120 23.41 10.19 3.32
CA ASN A 120 22.20 9.43 3.08
C ASN A 120 20.99 10.22 3.59
N GLU A 121 19.98 10.39 2.73
CA GLU A 121 18.61 10.63 3.17
C GLU A 121 18.12 9.39 3.95
N SER A 122 17.88 9.60 5.24
CA SER A 122 17.00 8.85 6.17
C SER A 122 16.98 7.30 6.12
N PRO A 123 17.37 6.57 7.20
CA PRO A 123 16.60 5.38 7.59
C PRO A 123 15.12 5.78 7.82
N PRO A 124 14.12 4.88 7.74
CA PRO A 124 12.72 5.25 7.95
C PRO A 124 12.60 5.95 9.31
N SER A 125 12.30 7.25 9.29
CA SER A 125 12.21 8.06 10.49
C SER A 125 11.16 7.46 11.44
N PRO A 126 11.50 7.12 12.69
CA PRO A 126 10.52 7.24 13.75
C PRO A 126 10.19 8.73 13.86
N ARG A 127 8.90 9.07 13.88
CA ARG A 127 8.47 10.39 14.31
C ARG A 127 9.04 10.62 15.72
N GLY A 128 9.86 11.65 15.88
CA GLY A 128 10.33 12.14 17.17
C GLY A 128 11.81 11.89 17.46
N ARG A 129 12.67 12.83 17.02
CA ARG A 129 13.68 13.45 17.89
C ARG A 129 14.35 14.65 17.22
N SER A 130 14.79 15.54 18.10
CA SER A 130 15.26 16.91 17.89
C SER A 130 16.39 17.07 16.88
N ASP A 131 16.40 18.22 16.21
CA ASP A 131 17.46 18.72 15.34
C ASP A 131 18.88 18.47 15.88
N THR A 132 19.52 17.40 15.42
CA THR A 132 20.98 17.38 15.36
C THR A 132 21.41 18.41 14.32
N SER A 133 21.95 19.54 14.79
CA SER A 133 22.40 20.68 13.99
C SER A 133 23.07 20.27 12.67
N GLY A 134 22.52 20.73 11.54
CA GLY A 134 23.05 20.48 10.19
C GLY A 134 24.50 20.92 9.93
N ASP A 135 25.14 21.62 10.88
CA ASP A 135 26.55 22.04 10.80
C ASP A 135 27.53 20.85 10.91
N ALA A 136 27.26 19.83 11.73
CA ALA A 136 28.21 18.73 11.96
C ALA A 136 28.30 17.77 10.75
N THR A 137 27.15 17.51 10.12
CA THR A 137 26.98 16.67 8.92
C THR A 137 27.62 17.33 7.69
N THR A 138 27.61 18.66 7.62
CA THR A 138 28.18 19.45 6.52
C THR A 138 29.71 19.52 6.60
N ASP A 139 30.29 19.70 7.79
CA ASP A 139 31.75 19.76 7.97
C ASP A 139 32.42 18.42 7.62
N TRP A 140 31.78 17.28 7.94
CA TRP A 140 32.33 15.94 7.65
C TRP A 140 32.29 15.58 6.16
N ARG A 141 31.21 15.91 5.44
CA ARG A 141 31.10 15.66 3.98
C ARG A 141 32.17 16.41 3.19
N LEU A 142 32.41 17.67 3.53
CA LEU A 142 33.49 18.49 2.97
C LEU A 142 34.87 17.88 3.29
N GLU A 143 35.09 17.36 4.50
CA GLU A 143 36.33 16.66 4.85
C GLU A 143 36.52 15.32 4.12
N ALA A 144 35.45 14.55 3.90
CA ALA A 144 35.45 13.27 3.19
C ALA A 144 35.76 13.46 1.70
N ALA A 145 35.10 14.41 1.03
CA ALA A 145 35.41 14.79 -0.35
C ALA A 145 36.88 15.27 -0.50
N ARG A 146 37.39 16.02 0.49
CA ARG A 146 38.81 16.42 0.53
C ARG A 146 39.77 15.24 0.73
N ALA A 147 39.36 14.21 1.48
CA ALA A 147 40.14 12.99 1.65
C ALA A 147 40.19 12.17 0.35
N ALA A 148 39.06 12.02 -0.33
CA ALA A 148 38.96 11.36 -1.63
C ALA A 148 39.85 12.03 -2.70
N GLY A 149 39.83 13.37 -2.79
CA GLY A 149 40.67 14.11 -3.75
C GLY A 149 42.18 13.97 -3.48
N ARG A 150 42.59 13.89 -2.21
CA ARG A 150 43.99 13.61 -1.86
C ARG A 150 44.40 12.16 -2.14
N ALA A 151 43.50 11.21 -1.91
CA ALA A 151 43.74 9.81 -2.23
C ALA A 151 43.90 9.62 -3.74
N ALA A 152 43.03 10.22 -4.55
CA ALA A 152 43.09 10.19 -6.00
C ALA A 152 44.37 10.87 -6.56
N ALA A 153 44.86 11.93 -5.92
CA ALA A 153 46.13 12.56 -6.26
C ALA A 153 47.37 11.80 -5.72
N GLY A 154 47.18 10.67 -5.03
CA GLY A 154 48.25 9.83 -4.52
C GLY A 154 48.94 10.35 -3.25
N GLU A 155 48.31 11.27 -2.51
CA GLU A 155 48.84 11.94 -1.31
C GLU A 155 48.40 11.30 0.04
N ALA A 156 47.49 10.30 0.04
CA ALA A 156 46.96 9.66 1.25
C ALA A 156 47.34 8.15 1.40
N ASP A 157 47.28 7.63 2.64
CA ASP A 157 47.56 6.22 3.00
C ASP A 157 46.68 5.28 2.16
N ARG A 158 47.30 4.37 1.40
CA ARG A 158 46.62 3.59 0.37
C ARG A 158 46.09 2.27 0.92
N VAL A 159 44.84 1.94 0.59
CA VAL A 159 44.30 0.57 0.67
C VAL A 159 45.19 -0.42 -0.10
N ALA A 160 45.81 0.04 -1.20
CA ALA A 160 46.81 -0.70 -1.99
C ALA A 160 48.09 -1.07 -1.23
N GLU A 161 48.40 -0.41 -0.11
CA GLU A 161 49.59 -0.66 0.72
C GLU A 161 49.28 -1.61 1.90
N SER A 162 48.02 -2.03 2.08
CA SER A 162 47.64 -3.08 3.03
C SER A 162 48.11 -4.47 2.55
N PRO A 163 48.31 -5.46 3.45
CA PRO A 163 48.63 -6.83 3.05
C PRO A 163 47.58 -7.44 2.11
N LEU A 164 46.30 -7.13 2.33
CA LEU A 164 45.19 -7.54 1.47
C LEU A 164 45.27 -6.86 0.10
N GLY A 165 45.39 -5.53 0.05
CA GLY A 165 45.49 -4.78 -1.20
C GLY A 165 46.73 -5.12 -2.04
N THR A 166 47.86 -5.41 -1.39
CA THR A 166 49.09 -5.85 -2.08
C THR A 166 48.93 -7.21 -2.76
N ALA A 167 48.12 -8.11 -2.17
CA ALA A 167 47.85 -9.44 -2.72
C ALA A 167 46.69 -9.45 -3.72
N ALA A 168 45.63 -8.68 -3.44
CA ALA A 168 44.40 -8.64 -4.22
C ALA A 168 44.56 -7.87 -5.53
N LEU A 169 45.12 -6.66 -5.52
CA LEU A 169 45.14 -5.79 -6.70
C LEU A 169 45.84 -6.40 -7.94
N PRO A 170 46.99 -7.10 -7.82
CA PRO A 170 47.63 -7.73 -8.98
C PRO A 170 46.84 -8.90 -9.57
N ARG A 171 45.96 -9.54 -8.77
CA ARG A 171 45.16 -10.70 -9.15
C ARG A 171 43.80 -10.28 -9.69
N LEU A 172 43.15 -9.33 -9.01
CA LEU A 172 41.76 -8.91 -9.26
C LEU A 172 41.65 -7.76 -10.27
N GLY A 173 42.73 -7.04 -10.57
CA GLY A 173 42.68 -5.87 -11.47
C GLY A 173 42.36 -6.17 -12.95
N GLY A 174 42.17 -7.44 -13.32
CA GLY A 174 41.71 -7.86 -14.64
C GLY A 174 40.20 -8.10 -14.74
N PHE A 175 39.52 -8.19 -13.61
CA PHE A 175 38.09 -8.47 -13.48
C PHE A 175 37.27 -7.21 -13.73
N GLU A 176 36.01 -7.36 -14.13
CA GLU A 176 35.10 -6.26 -14.42
C GLU A 176 34.76 -5.49 -13.15
N THR A 177 34.38 -6.21 -12.09
CA THR A 177 34.04 -5.65 -10.79
C THR A 177 34.90 -6.23 -9.67
N VAL A 178 35.44 -5.36 -8.82
CA VAL A 178 36.28 -5.74 -7.68
C VAL A 178 35.67 -5.21 -6.38
N LEU A 179 35.29 -6.13 -5.50
CA LEU A 179 34.84 -5.85 -4.13
C LEU A 179 36.01 -6.03 -3.16
N LEU A 180 36.19 -5.11 -2.22
CA LEU A 180 37.25 -5.16 -1.22
C LEU A 180 36.72 -4.77 0.15
N VAL A 181 36.88 -5.69 1.09
CA VAL A 181 36.34 -5.63 2.45
C VAL A 181 37.50 -5.75 3.44
N PRO A 182 38.04 -4.63 3.94
CA PRO A 182 39.26 -4.62 4.75
C PRO A 182 39.02 -5.05 6.22
N ASP A 183 37.76 -5.05 6.66
CA ASP A 183 37.26 -5.44 7.98
C ASP A 183 35.87 -6.09 7.82
N ALA A 184 35.79 -7.39 8.02
CA ALA A 184 34.56 -8.16 7.88
C ALA A 184 33.65 -8.09 9.12
N ALA A 185 34.18 -7.70 10.29
CA ALA A 185 33.47 -7.75 11.57
C ALA A 185 32.58 -6.51 11.82
N GLY A 186 32.76 -5.42 11.07
CA GLY A 186 32.08 -4.13 11.32
C GLY A 186 31.37 -3.50 10.12
N GLY A 187 31.20 -4.22 9.01
CA GLY A 187 30.63 -3.68 7.77
C GLY A 187 29.15 -4.04 7.53
N PRO A 188 28.45 -3.33 6.61
CA PRO A 188 27.04 -3.59 6.24
C PRO A 188 26.90 -4.80 5.30
N PHE A 189 27.58 -5.90 5.62
CA PHE A 189 27.56 -7.13 4.84
C PHE A 189 26.40 -8.02 5.27
N PRO A 190 25.98 -8.99 4.44
CA PRO A 190 25.08 -10.03 4.91
C PRO A 190 25.67 -10.62 6.20
N PRO A 191 24.84 -10.84 7.24
CA PRO A 191 25.31 -11.31 8.53
C PRO A 191 25.84 -12.76 8.51
N ALA A 192 26.01 -13.36 7.32
CA ALA A 192 26.45 -14.74 7.09
C ALA A 192 27.96 -14.86 6.79
N VAL A 193 28.73 -13.77 6.85
CA VAL A 193 30.21 -13.85 6.74
C VAL A 193 30.76 -14.60 7.96
N PRO A 194 31.56 -15.67 7.78
CA PRO A 194 32.12 -16.43 8.89
C PRO A 194 33.02 -15.59 9.82
N ASP A 195 32.88 -15.73 11.14
CA ASP A 195 33.67 -15.00 12.15
C ASP A 195 35.19 -15.27 12.06
N ASP A 196 35.58 -16.39 11.46
CA ASP A 196 36.98 -16.74 11.21
C ASP A 196 37.61 -15.94 10.04
N VAL A 197 36.85 -15.08 9.37
CA VAL A 197 37.30 -14.20 8.28
C VAL A 197 37.41 -12.76 8.78
N ASP A 198 38.61 -12.19 8.69
CA ASP A 198 38.90 -10.83 9.18
C ASP A 198 38.86 -9.78 8.05
N ALA A 199 39.13 -10.19 6.81
CA ALA A 199 38.98 -9.36 5.62
C ALA A 199 38.95 -10.21 4.34
N PHE A 200 38.37 -9.71 3.26
CA PHE A 200 38.39 -10.38 1.96
C PHE A 200 38.33 -9.41 0.78
N ALA A 201 38.67 -9.89 -0.42
CA ALA A 201 38.50 -9.20 -1.68
C ALA A 201 38.02 -10.18 -2.75
N VAL A 202 37.18 -9.73 -3.67
CA VAL A 202 36.60 -10.53 -4.75
C VAL A 202 36.74 -9.78 -6.06
N GLY A 203 37.07 -10.49 -7.13
CA GLY A 203 36.96 -10.02 -8.51
C GLY A 203 35.93 -10.85 -9.24
N PHE A 204 34.95 -10.18 -9.83
CA PHE A 204 33.87 -10.76 -10.63
C PHE A 204 34.17 -10.53 -12.11
N GLU A 205 34.19 -11.60 -12.92
CA GLU A 205 34.44 -11.49 -14.36
C GLU A 205 33.27 -10.82 -15.07
N THR A 206 32.06 -11.07 -14.58
CA THR A 206 30.81 -10.41 -14.95
C THR A 206 30.28 -9.67 -13.73
N ASP A 207 29.76 -8.45 -13.88
CA ASP A 207 29.18 -7.73 -12.75
C ASP A 207 28.04 -8.55 -12.10
N PRO A 208 27.98 -8.63 -10.74
CA PRO A 208 26.89 -9.31 -10.05
C PRO A 208 25.47 -8.86 -10.46
N ASP A 209 25.30 -7.60 -10.88
CA ASP A 209 24.02 -7.06 -11.36
C ASP A 209 23.66 -7.58 -12.77
N ASP A 210 24.64 -8.03 -13.55
CA ASP A 210 24.49 -8.52 -14.94
C ASP A 210 24.53 -10.06 -15.05
N LEU A 211 24.56 -10.78 -13.93
CA LEU A 211 24.57 -12.25 -13.90
C LEU A 211 23.36 -12.89 -14.60
N ARG A 212 22.26 -12.16 -14.77
CA ARG A 212 21.05 -12.62 -15.47
C ARG A 212 21.30 -12.88 -16.96
N ASP A 213 22.18 -12.08 -17.56
CA ASP A 213 22.52 -12.18 -18.98
C ASP A 213 23.74 -13.08 -19.22
N LEU A 214 24.22 -13.78 -18.19
CA LEU A 214 25.38 -14.65 -18.27
C LEU A 214 25.07 -15.92 -19.08
N ASP A 215 25.54 -15.96 -20.33
CA ASP A 215 25.53 -17.17 -21.16
C ASP A 215 26.63 -18.16 -20.71
N GLY A 216 26.29 -19.08 -19.78
CA GLY A 216 27.17 -20.17 -19.35
C GLY A 216 27.86 -19.90 -18.02
N THR A 217 29.20 -19.97 -17.99
CA THR A 217 30.00 -19.86 -16.75
C THR A 217 30.89 -18.62 -16.75
N ALA A 218 31.06 -17.98 -15.59
CA ALA A 218 32.04 -16.90 -15.36
C ALA A 218 33.16 -17.36 -14.41
N GLU A 219 34.36 -16.81 -14.55
CA GLU A 219 35.48 -17.04 -13.62
C GLU A 219 35.53 -15.93 -12.57
N ASN A 220 35.42 -16.24 -11.28
CA ASN A 220 35.56 -15.30 -10.16
C ASN A 220 36.79 -15.63 -9.32
N ALA A 221 37.39 -14.62 -8.66
CA ALA A 221 38.57 -14.83 -7.82
C ALA A 221 38.45 -14.15 -6.46
N TYR A 222 38.84 -14.86 -5.40
CA TYR A 222 38.76 -14.41 -4.02
C TYR A 222 40.14 -14.37 -3.36
N VAL A 223 40.34 -13.38 -2.49
CA VAL A 223 41.51 -13.24 -1.62
C VAL A 223 41.01 -13.01 -0.20
N ILE A 224 41.19 -13.99 0.67
CA ILE A 224 40.61 -14.02 2.02
C ILE A 224 41.75 -13.97 3.05
N ARG A 225 41.58 -13.11 4.06
CA ARG A 225 42.44 -13.01 5.23
C ARG A 225 41.72 -13.66 6.43
N PRO A 226 42.21 -14.82 6.92
CA PRO A 226 41.68 -15.41 8.15
C PRO A 226 41.93 -14.51 9.37
N ALA A 227 41.08 -14.62 10.38
CA ALA A 227 41.25 -13.99 11.67
C ALA A 227 42.54 -14.44 12.36
N ALA A 228 43.14 -13.54 13.15
CA ALA A 228 44.45 -13.77 13.78
C ALA A 228 44.46 -14.98 14.73
N ASP A 229 43.30 -15.35 15.28
CA ASP A 229 43.12 -16.45 16.22
C ASP A 229 42.61 -17.76 15.55
N ALA A 230 42.23 -17.70 14.27
CA ALA A 230 41.77 -18.86 13.51
C ALA A 230 42.94 -19.83 13.24
N ARG A 231 42.68 -21.15 13.30
CA ARG A 231 43.69 -22.19 12.97
C ARG A 231 43.82 -22.45 11.47
N GLY A 232 43.47 -21.45 10.65
CA GLY A 232 43.27 -21.53 9.21
C GLY A 232 41.83 -21.86 8.85
N LEU A 233 41.39 -21.42 7.67
CA LEU A 233 40.05 -21.69 7.13
C LEU A 233 40.02 -23.09 6.49
N ASP A 234 39.07 -23.93 6.90
CA ASP A 234 38.68 -25.14 6.19
C ASP A 234 37.91 -24.82 4.90
N ASP A 235 37.77 -25.83 4.04
CA ASP A 235 37.16 -25.64 2.71
C ASP A 235 35.66 -25.32 2.81
N GLU A 236 34.96 -25.82 3.83
CA GLU A 236 33.53 -25.54 4.11
C GLU A 236 33.29 -24.08 4.48
N THR A 237 34.13 -23.51 5.35
CA THR A 237 34.08 -22.08 5.71
C THR A 237 34.37 -21.19 4.50
N ILE A 238 35.24 -21.63 3.59
CA ILE A 238 35.57 -20.90 2.36
C ILE A 238 34.40 -20.95 1.38
N GLU A 239 33.78 -22.11 1.21
CA GLU A 239 32.58 -22.30 0.38
C GLU A 239 31.41 -21.45 0.89
N ARG A 240 31.15 -21.47 2.20
CA ARG A 240 30.14 -20.61 2.84
C ARG A 240 30.38 -19.12 2.61
N LEU A 241 31.65 -18.67 2.71
CA LEU A 241 31.99 -17.27 2.40
C LEU A 241 31.72 -16.95 0.92
N VAL A 242 32.14 -17.81 0.00
CA VAL A 242 31.95 -17.60 -1.45
C VAL A 242 30.46 -17.54 -1.77
N SER A 243 29.67 -18.50 -1.31
CA SER A 243 28.21 -18.54 -1.52
C SER A 243 27.46 -17.38 -0.84
N SER A 244 28.01 -16.82 0.25
CA SER A 244 27.43 -15.65 0.90
C SER A 244 27.71 -14.34 0.17
N VAL A 245 28.85 -14.22 -0.51
CA VAL A 245 29.32 -12.97 -1.14
C VAL A 245 28.96 -12.92 -2.62
N ASP A 246 29.00 -14.07 -3.29
CA ASP A 246 28.61 -14.23 -4.68
C ASP A 246 27.13 -14.59 -4.78
N PRO A 247 26.31 -13.84 -5.53
CA PRO A 247 24.98 -14.29 -5.89
C PRO A 247 25.01 -15.51 -6.83
N ALA A 248 26.09 -15.72 -7.59
CA ALA A 248 26.24 -16.84 -8.51
C ALA A 248 26.46 -18.19 -7.80
N VAL A 249 26.12 -19.28 -8.48
CA VAL A 249 26.27 -20.65 -7.95
C VAL A 249 27.66 -21.19 -8.35
N PRO A 250 28.53 -21.55 -7.39
CA PRO A 250 29.85 -22.09 -7.71
C PRO A 250 29.74 -23.52 -8.28
N VAL A 251 30.29 -23.73 -9.47
CA VAL A 251 30.38 -25.04 -10.17
C VAL A 251 31.71 -25.72 -9.88
N GLU A 252 32.80 -24.96 -9.91
CA GLU A 252 34.15 -25.45 -9.59
C GLU A 252 34.86 -24.45 -8.68
N MET A 253 35.61 -24.93 -7.69
CA MET A 253 36.40 -24.09 -6.78
C MET A 253 37.80 -24.66 -6.59
N GLU A 254 38.82 -23.85 -6.85
CA GLU A 254 40.22 -24.16 -6.57
C GLU A 254 40.77 -23.28 -5.44
N VAL A 255 41.07 -23.91 -4.29
CA VAL A 255 41.58 -23.22 -3.09
C VAL A 255 43.10 -23.34 -2.97
N THR A 256 43.79 -22.20 -2.93
CA THR A 256 45.24 -22.09 -2.72
C THR A 256 45.58 -21.27 -1.47
N ARG A 257 46.40 -21.81 -0.55
CA ARG A 257 46.77 -21.14 0.70
C ARG A 257 48.21 -20.61 0.62
N THR A 258 48.45 -19.32 0.82
CA THR A 258 49.77 -18.68 0.68
C THR A 258 49.94 -17.47 1.60
N ASP A 259 51.07 -17.36 2.28
CA ASP A 259 51.49 -16.19 3.08
C ASP A 259 50.43 -15.64 4.07
N GLY A 260 49.68 -16.55 4.71
CA GLY A 260 48.62 -16.18 5.66
C GLY A 260 47.31 -15.71 5.01
N LEU A 261 47.19 -15.88 3.71
CA LEU A 261 45.98 -15.63 2.91
C LEU A 261 45.47 -16.94 2.28
N VAL A 262 44.18 -16.94 1.96
CA VAL A 262 43.52 -17.96 1.16
C VAL A 262 43.11 -17.33 -0.17
N LEU A 263 43.49 -17.97 -1.27
CA LEU A 263 43.14 -17.56 -2.62
C LEU A 263 42.16 -18.60 -3.16
N VAL A 264 41.06 -18.14 -3.75
CA VAL A 264 40.08 -19.03 -4.39
C VAL A 264 39.93 -18.57 -5.83
N ASP A 265 39.96 -19.51 -6.77
CA ASP A 265 39.44 -19.32 -8.11
C ASP A 265 38.15 -20.14 -8.20
N ALA A 266 37.04 -19.51 -8.58
CA ALA A 266 35.73 -20.14 -8.67
C ALA A 266 35.19 -19.99 -10.09
N VAL A 267 34.68 -21.07 -10.66
CA VAL A 267 33.85 -21.03 -11.87
C VAL A 267 32.41 -21.04 -11.40
N VAL A 268 31.63 -20.05 -11.81
CA VAL A 268 30.26 -19.84 -11.33
C VAL A 268 29.26 -19.84 -12.48
N GLU A 269 28.02 -20.21 -12.20
CA GLU A 269 26.86 -20.10 -13.10
C GLU A 269 25.84 -19.10 -12.54
N ALA A 270 25.01 -18.54 -13.41
CA ALA A 270 23.95 -17.62 -13.01
C ALA A 270 23.03 -18.28 -11.96
N PRO A 271 22.63 -17.56 -10.89
CA PRO A 271 21.65 -18.09 -9.96
C PRO A 271 20.31 -18.32 -10.66
N PRO A 272 19.50 -19.29 -10.22
CA PRO A 272 18.20 -19.53 -10.82
C PRO A 272 17.28 -18.32 -10.60
N GLU A 273 16.48 -17.97 -11.60
CA GLU A 273 15.59 -16.80 -11.55
C GLU A 273 14.16 -17.18 -11.14
N LEU A 274 13.49 -16.32 -10.36
CA LEU A 274 12.08 -16.53 -10.00
C LEU A 274 11.19 -16.20 -11.21
N ASP A 275 10.54 -17.20 -11.79
CA ASP A 275 9.55 -17.03 -12.86
C ASP A 275 8.30 -17.89 -12.58
N ARG A 276 7.25 -17.23 -12.09
CA ARG A 276 5.97 -17.86 -11.80
C ARG A 276 5.20 -18.23 -13.07
N GLU A 277 5.41 -17.51 -14.17
CA GLU A 277 4.70 -17.73 -15.43
C GLU A 277 5.23 -18.95 -16.18
N ALA A 278 6.49 -19.34 -15.93
CA ALA A 278 7.11 -20.53 -16.50
C ALA A 278 6.69 -21.83 -15.79
N SER A 279 6.36 -21.76 -14.50
CA SER A 279 6.00 -22.93 -13.69
C SER A 279 4.63 -23.50 -14.06
N PRO A 280 4.39 -24.82 -13.92
CA PRO A 280 3.06 -25.39 -14.02
C PRO A 280 2.09 -24.75 -13.01
N ASP A 281 0.85 -24.47 -13.41
CA ASP A 281 -0.15 -23.83 -12.54
C ASP A 281 -0.72 -24.85 -11.53
N ALA A 282 0.05 -25.16 -10.48
CA ALA A 282 -0.26 -26.13 -9.44
C ALA A 282 -0.61 -25.42 -8.11
N GLY A 283 -1.81 -25.67 -7.60
CA GLY A 283 -2.22 -25.26 -6.27
C GLY A 283 -1.68 -26.23 -5.22
N VAL A 284 -0.78 -25.75 -4.36
CA VAL A 284 -0.21 -26.55 -3.26
C VAL A 284 -0.62 -25.96 -1.91
N ARG A 285 -1.05 -26.84 -1.01
CA ARG A 285 -1.32 -26.50 0.39
C ARG A 285 -0.27 -27.13 1.30
N SER A 286 0.35 -26.34 2.18
CA SER A 286 1.19 -26.85 3.27
C SER A 286 0.41 -26.96 4.59
N GLN A 287 0.73 -27.97 5.38
CA GLN A 287 0.22 -28.12 6.74
C GLN A 287 1.26 -28.75 7.65
N PHE A 288 1.49 -28.14 8.81
CA PHE A 288 2.27 -28.74 9.90
C PHE A 288 1.38 -29.48 10.90
N ASP A 289 1.66 -30.76 11.16
CA ASP A 289 1.07 -31.53 12.26
C ASP A 289 2.04 -31.54 13.46
N ARG A 290 1.74 -30.73 14.47
CA ARG A 290 2.56 -30.60 15.70
C ARG A 290 2.66 -31.89 16.51
N ALA A 291 1.67 -32.78 16.45
CA ALA A 291 1.69 -34.04 17.21
C ALA A 291 2.59 -35.07 16.52
N ALA A 292 2.51 -35.15 15.18
CA ALA A 292 3.37 -36.00 14.37
C ALA A 292 4.78 -35.44 14.22
N GLY A 293 4.94 -34.11 14.24
CA GLY A 293 6.20 -33.43 13.87
C GLY A 293 6.48 -33.55 12.37
N THR A 294 5.43 -33.38 11.55
CA THR A 294 5.48 -33.64 10.11
C THR A 294 4.86 -32.47 9.35
N VAL A 295 5.55 -31.99 8.32
CA VAL A 295 4.99 -31.06 7.32
C VAL A 295 4.47 -31.87 6.14
N THR A 296 3.26 -31.60 5.69
CA THR A 296 2.67 -32.23 4.51
C THR A 296 2.38 -31.16 3.46
N PHE A 297 2.86 -31.36 2.24
CA PHE A 297 2.44 -30.61 1.06
C PHE A 297 1.43 -31.45 0.27
N GLU A 298 0.24 -30.91 0.03
CA GLU A 298 -0.82 -31.55 -0.74
C GLU A 298 -1.04 -30.76 -2.04
N HIS A 299 -1.02 -31.45 -3.18
CA HIS A 299 -1.49 -30.87 -4.44
C HIS A 299 -3.01 -30.86 -4.41
N VAL A 300 -3.61 -29.67 -4.31
CA VAL A 300 -5.06 -29.54 -4.12
C VAL A 300 -5.81 -29.46 -5.47
N GLU A 301 -5.24 -28.75 -6.44
CA GLU A 301 -5.80 -28.52 -7.77
C GLU A 301 -4.74 -28.00 -8.75
N GLY A 302 -5.02 -28.00 -10.06
CA GLY A 302 -4.12 -27.45 -11.07
C GLY A 302 -3.36 -28.49 -11.89
N GLU A 303 -2.33 -28.04 -12.60
CA GLU A 303 -1.51 -28.85 -13.51
C GLU A 303 -0.59 -29.83 -12.77
N PRO A 304 -0.33 -31.02 -13.33
CA PRO A 304 0.65 -31.94 -12.78
C PRO A 304 2.07 -31.37 -12.92
N VAL A 305 2.89 -31.54 -11.88
CA VAL A 305 4.29 -31.10 -11.88
C VAL A 305 5.21 -32.30 -12.04
N PRO A 306 6.15 -32.33 -13.01
CA PRO A 306 7.12 -33.42 -13.12
C PRO A 306 7.94 -33.56 -11.82
N ALA A 307 8.08 -34.78 -11.32
CA ALA A 307 8.82 -34.99 -10.06
C ALA A 307 10.32 -34.69 -10.20
N ASP A 308 10.89 -34.86 -11.40
CA ASP A 308 12.29 -34.51 -11.71
C ASP A 308 12.54 -32.99 -11.78
N GLU A 309 11.49 -32.16 -11.78
CA GLU A 309 11.55 -30.68 -11.74
C GLU A 309 11.06 -30.13 -10.39
N LEU A 310 10.79 -31.01 -9.43
CA LEU A 310 10.27 -30.63 -8.11
C LEU A 310 11.33 -30.90 -7.06
N GLU A 311 11.64 -29.88 -6.29
CA GLU A 311 12.64 -29.94 -5.23
C GLU A 311 12.00 -29.74 -3.86
N VAL A 312 12.41 -30.58 -2.91
CA VAL A 312 11.99 -30.47 -1.50
C VAL A 312 13.22 -30.15 -0.67
N TRP A 313 13.20 -29.00 -0.01
CA TRP A 313 14.28 -28.53 0.84
C TRP A 313 13.88 -28.62 2.31
N HIS A 314 14.70 -29.25 3.14
CA HIS A 314 14.54 -29.35 4.59
C HIS A 314 15.80 -28.82 5.26
N ASP A 315 15.67 -27.72 6.02
CA ASP A 315 16.75 -27.17 6.84
C ASP A 315 18.07 -26.90 6.08
N GLY A 316 17.99 -26.45 4.83
CA GLY A 316 19.19 -26.22 4.01
C GLY A 316 19.55 -27.35 3.06
N GLU A 317 19.06 -28.56 3.31
CA GLU A 317 19.40 -29.77 2.56
C GLU A 317 18.26 -30.16 1.60
N GLU A 318 18.61 -30.43 0.35
CA GLU A 318 17.67 -30.98 -0.63
C GLU A 318 17.41 -32.47 -0.33
N VAL A 319 16.15 -32.82 -0.10
CA VAL A 319 15.69 -34.17 0.27
C VAL A 319 14.73 -34.78 -0.77
N SER A 320 14.64 -34.19 -1.96
CA SER A 320 13.74 -34.58 -3.07
C SER A 320 13.76 -36.09 -3.35
N ASP A 321 14.95 -36.66 -3.53
CA ASP A 321 15.18 -38.10 -3.79
C ASP A 321 14.60 -39.05 -2.71
N ALA A 322 14.45 -38.54 -1.48
CA ALA A 322 14.00 -39.34 -0.34
C ALA A 322 12.48 -39.33 -0.16
N VAL A 323 11.79 -38.30 -0.69
CA VAL A 323 10.36 -38.05 -0.44
C VAL A 323 9.50 -38.11 -1.71
N LEU A 324 10.10 -37.97 -2.89
CA LEU A 324 9.43 -38.09 -4.18
C LEU A 324 9.57 -39.52 -4.73
N ASP A 325 8.47 -40.27 -4.74
CA ASP A 325 8.42 -41.67 -5.21
C ASP A 325 7.67 -41.86 -6.56
N GLY A 326 7.20 -40.76 -7.17
CA GLY A 326 6.37 -40.74 -8.38
C GLY A 326 7.05 -40.12 -9.60
N GLU A 327 6.43 -40.24 -10.79
CA GLU A 327 6.89 -39.56 -12.02
C GLU A 327 6.37 -38.11 -12.09
N GLU A 328 5.19 -37.83 -11.52
CA GLU A 328 4.55 -36.50 -11.48
C GLU A 328 3.87 -36.31 -10.11
N PHE A 329 3.79 -35.06 -9.64
CA PHE A 329 3.03 -34.61 -8.47
C PHE A 329 1.70 -34.04 -8.95
N THR A 330 0.60 -34.72 -8.62
CA THR A 330 -0.74 -34.46 -9.19
C THR A 330 -1.80 -34.24 -8.10
N ALA A 331 -2.95 -33.68 -8.47
CA ALA A 331 -4.02 -33.37 -7.52
C ALA A 331 -4.44 -34.59 -6.68
N GLY A 332 -4.34 -34.45 -5.36
CA GLY A 332 -4.57 -35.48 -4.36
C GLY A 332 -3.30 -36.23 -3.90
N ASP A 333 -2.14 -35.93 -4.47
CA ASP A 333 -0.85 -36.44 -3.99
C ASP A 333 -0.36 -35.61 -2.79
N GLU A 334 0.31 -36.29 -1.87
CA GLU A 334 0.83 -35.72 -0.63
C GLU A 334 2.32 -36.05 -0.48
N ILE A 335 3.13 -35.05 -0.16
CA ILE A 335 4.55 -35.19 0.21
C ILE A 335 4.64 -34.90 1.70
N ALA A 336 4.98 -35.90 2.50
CA ALA A 336 5.11 -35.78 3.95
C ALA A 336 6.59 -35.82 4.38
N ILE A 337 7.02 -34.80 5.10
CA ILE A 337 8.39 -34.62 5.59
C ILE A 337 8.37 -34.66 7.12
N GLU A 338 9.14 -35.57 7.72
CA GLU A 338 9.37 -35.60 9.18
C GLU A 338 10.37 -34.50 9.56
N THR A 339 9.90 -33.45 10.23
CA THR A 339 10.68 -32.23 10.52
C THR A 339 10.96 -32.00 12.00
N GLY A 340 10.18 -32.61 12.90
CA GLY A 340 10.27 -32.33 14.33
C GLY A 340 9.45 -31.10 14.74
N LEU A 341 9.99 -30.29 15.67
CA LEU A 341 9.30 -29.12 16.26
C LEU A 341 9.90 -27.77 15.86
N ILE A 342 11.10 -27.77 15.29
CA ILE A 342 11.73 -26.58 14.72
C ILE A 342 12.35 -27.02 13.39
N ALA A 343 11.90 -26.44 12.29
CA ALA A 343 12.42 -26.70 10.94
C ALA A 343 11.87 -25.69 9.93
N THR A 344 12.56 -25.54 8.81
CA THR A 344 12.06 -24.85 7.62
C THR A 344 11.98 -25.83 6.45
N VAL A 345 10.82 -25.88 5.79
CA VAL A 345 10.60 -26.74 4.62
C VAL A 345 10.10 -25.92 3.46
N THR A 346 10.72 -26.08 2.29
CA THR A 346 10.31 -25.41 1.06
C THR A 346 10.06 -26.43 -0.04
N LEU A 347 8.92 -26.31 -0.72
CA LEU A 347 8.63 -26.99 -1.97
C LEU A 347 8.83 -26.00 -3.12
N ARG A 348 9.75 -26.32 -4.03
CA ARG A 348 10.17 -25.47 -5.15
C ARG A 348 10.06 -26.25 -6.46
N TRP A 349 9.51 -25.64 -7.50
CA TRP A 349 9.70 -26.10 -8.87
C TRP A 349 10.95 -25.46 -9.45
N PHE A 350 11.76 -26.22 -10.18
CA PHE A 350 12.98 -25.76 -10.81
C PHE A 350 13.11 -26.36 -12.21
N ASP A 351 13.25 -25.51 -13.22
CA ASP A 351 13.58 -25.89 -14.60
C ASP A 351 15.10 -25.76 -14.81
N PRO A 352 15.83 -26.88 -14.94
CA PRO A 352 17.28 -26.86 -15.13
C PRO A 352 17.71 -26.41 -16.54
N ASP A 353 16.84 -26.50 -17.56
CA ASP A 353 17.15 -26.09 -18.93
C ASP A 353 17.01 -24.57 -19.10
N ALA A 354 16.04 -23.97 -18.40
CA ALA A 354 15.81 -22.52 -18.40
C ALA A 354 16.46 -21.79 -17.20
N ASN A 355 16.95 -22.52 -16.20
CA ASN A 355 17.48 -21.99 -14.94
C ASN A 355 16.50 -21.06 -14.22
N VAL A 356 15.21 -21.43 -14.19
CA VAL A 356 14.15 -20.68 -13.51
C VAL A 356 13.48 -21.53 -12.44
N TYR A 357 12.92 -20.89 -11.42
CA TYR A 357 12.23 -21.57 -10.34
C TYR A 357 10.94 -20.84 -9.93
N ASP A 358 10.05 -21.58 -9.27
CA ASP A 358 8.94 -21.02 -8.49
C ASP A 358 8.85 -21.73 -7.13
N THR A 359 8.45 -20.99 -6.10
CA THR A 359 8.23 -21.54 -4.76
C THR A 359 6.74 -21.75 -4.54
N TYR A 360 6.29 -23.00 -4.66
CA TYR A 360 4.89 -23.35 -4.42
C TYR A 360 4.48 -23.18 -2.97
N ALA A 361 5.33 -23.59 -2.03
CA ALA A 361 5.03 -23.49 -0.60
C ALA A 361 6.29 -23.42 0.27
N ARG A 362 6.18 -22.68 1.37
CA ARG A 362 7.21 -22.63 2.42
C ARG A 362 6.54 -22.70 3.78
N GLU A 363 6.95 -23.68 4.58
CA GLU A 363 6.45 -23.90 5.94
C GLU A 363 7.58 -23.64 6.94
N ARG A 364 7.27 -22.93 8.03
CA ARG A 364 8.20 -22.66 9.14
C ARG A 364 7.60 -23.22 10.43
N VAL A 365 8.26 -24.22 10.96
CA VAL A 365 7.83 -24.98 12.12
C VAL A 365 8.73 -24.58 13.30
N ASP A 366 8.24 -24.36 14.53
CA ASP A 366 6.91 -23.97 14.97
C ASP A 366 7.06 -22.63 15.71
N ARG A 367 6.54 -21.54 15.14
CA ARG A 367 6.59 -20.20 15.77
C ARG A 367 5.88 -20.17 17.12
N GLU A 368 4.83 -20.97 17.31
CA GLU A 368 4.05 -21.04 18.55
C GLU A 368 4.75 -21.88 19.63
N ALA A 369 5.97 -22.36 19.38
CA ALA A 369 6.81 -22.97 20.39
C ALA A 369 7.56 -21.95 21.25
N PHE A 370 7.51 -20.66 20.90
CA PHE A 370 8.29 -19.61 21.55
C PHE A 370 7.39 -18.57 22.21
N ALA A 371 7.77 -18.17 23.42
CA ALA A 371 7.23 -17.01 24.11
C ALA A 371 8.27 -15.91 24.16
N VAL A 372 7.82 -14.66 24.03
CA VAL A 372 8.67 -13.47 24.13
C VAL A 372 8.12 -12.60 25.26
N ASP A 373 8.97 -12.26 26.20
CA ASP A 373 8.69 -11.31 27.28
C ASP A 373 9.72 -10.17 27.20
N TYR A 374 9.27 -8.92 27.31
CA TYR A 374 10.15 -7.76 27.28
C TYR A 374 10.06 -6.99 28.58
N ASP A 375 11.14 -7.03 29.36
CA ASP A 375 11.30 -6.18 30.54
C ASP A 375 11.97 -4.86 30.12
N MET A 376 11.14 -3.83 30.02
CA MET A 376 11.62 -2.50 29.65
C MET A 376 12.45 -1.82 30.76
N SER A 377 12.22 -2.14 32.04
CA SER A 377 13.01 -1.56 33.15
C SER A 377 14.42 -2.12 33.20
N ALA A 378 14.60 -3.35 32.72
CA ALA A 378 15.89 -4.00 32.57
C ALA A 378 16.49 -3.85 31.16
N GLU A 379 15.72 -3.31 30.20
CA GLU A 379 16.04 -3.28 28.77
C GLU A 379 16.42 -4.68 28.24
N THR A 380 15.65 -5.69 28.63
CA THR A 380 15.92 -7.09 28.26
C THR A 380 14.73 -7.76 27.58
N VAL A 381 15.01 -8.52 26.52
CA VAL A 381 14.03 -9.44 25.91
C VAL A 381 14.37 -10.86 26.35
N GLU A 382 13.44 -11.53 27.03
CA GLU A 382 13.51 -12.96 27.30
C GLU A 382 12.75 -13.73 26.21
N LEU A 383 13.44 -14.67 25.57
CA LEU A 383 12.87 -15.61 24.60
C LEU A 383 12.88 -17.00 25.23
N GLY A 384 11.70 -17.57 25.47
CA GLY A 384 11.52 -18.89 26.07
C GLY A 384 10.99 -19.93 25.08
N TYR A 385 11.44 -21.17 25.21
CA TYR A 385 10.96 -22.33 24.47
C TYR A 385 9.92 -23.10 25.29
N GLU A 386 8.65 -23.00 24.91
CA GLU A 386 7.50 -23.52 25.68
C GLU A 386 6.90 -24.83 25.13
N ALA A 387 7.53 -25.44 24.11
CA ALA A 387 7.00 -26.68 23.56
C ALA A 387 7.21 -27.89 24.51
N GLU A 388 6.33 -28.89 24.42
CA GLU A 388 6.35 -30.07 25.30
C GLU A 388 7.49 -31.06 25.03
N ARG A 389 8.22 -30.94 23.91
CA ARG A 389 9.30 -31.86 23.52
C ARG A 389 10.54 -31.05 23.14
N SER A 390 11.71 -31.68 23.20
CA SER A 390 12.96 -31.07 22.77
C SER A 390 13.03 -30.88 21.25
N ALA A 391 13.72 -29.84 20.80
CA ALA A 391 13.96 -29.56 19.37
C ALA A 391 15.44 -29.27 19.06
N ASP A 392 15.83 -29.50 17.81
CA ASP A 392 17.14 -29.11 17.31
C ASP A 392 17.13 -27.61 16.99
N ALA A 393 18.14 -26.88 17.46
CA ALA A 393 18.26 -25.44 17.28
C ALA A 393 19.50 -25.05 16.45
N ASN A 394 20.30 -26.02 15.98
CA ASN A 394 21.58 -25.74 15.29
C ASN A 394 21.41 -24.91 14.00
N ASN A 395 20.22 -24.93 13.41
CA ASN A 395 19.87 -24.15 12.22
C ASN A 395 19.24 -22.79 12.56
N LEU A 396 19.22 -22.41 13.84
CA LEU A 396 18.70 -21.13 14.30
C LEU A 396 19.84 -20.19 14.66
N ARG A 397 19.56 -18.90 14.55
CA ARG A 397 20.41 -17.85 15.08
C ARG A 397 19.56 -16.74 15.65
N LEU A 398 19.96 -16.22 16.81
CA LEU A 398 19.29 -15.10 17.45
C LEU A 398 20.07 -13.80 17.16
N VAL A 399 19.38 -12.82 16.60
CA VAL A 399 19.95 -11.58 16.08
C VAL A 399 19.33 -10.39 16.81
N HIS A 400 20.17 -9.57 17.44
CA HIS A 400 19.80 -8.26 17.95
C HIS A 400 20.22 -7.18 16.95
N ARG A 401 19.27 -6.34 16.57
CA ARG A 401 19.49 -5.20 15.69
C ARG A 401 19.11 -3.92 16.44
N GLY A 402 20.11 -3.10 16.74
CA GLY A 402 19.96 -1.82 17.42
C GLY A 402 20.84 -0.72 16.82
N GLU A 403 21.01 0.38 17.56
CA GLU A 403 21.82 1.53 17.13
C GLU A 403 23.28 1.15 16.86
N ASP A 404 23.85 0.25 17.67
CA ASP A 404 25.23 -0.24 17.57
C ASP A 404 25.47 -1.23 16.43
N GLY A 405 24.43 -1.64 15.70
CA GLY A 405 24.55 -2.52 14.55
C GLY A 405 23.68 -3.77 14.62
N VAL A 406 24.11 -4.81 13.90
CA VAL A 406 23.51 -6.15 13.95
C VAL A 406 24.49 -7.06 14.68
N GLN A 407 24.03 -7.72 15.72
CA GLN A 407 24.83 -8.62 16.54
C GLN A 407 24.13 -9.96 16.67
N THR A 408 24.87 -11.05 16.53
CA THR A 408 24.42 -12.38 16.95
C THR A 408 24.57 -12.47 18.46
N VAL A 409 23.53 -12.92 19.14
CA VAL A 409 23.46 -13.00 20.60
C VAL A 409 22.90 -14.36 21.02
N GLY A 410 23.17 -14.77 22.26
CA GLY A 410 22.54 -15.96 22.81
C GLY A 410 22.92 -17.26 22.11
N ASP A 411 24.17 -17.40 21.63
CA ASP A 411 24.65 -18.60 20.94
C ASP A 411 24.41 -19.88 21.76
N GLU A 412 24.45 -19.80 23.09
CA GLU A 412 24.15 -20.94 23.98
C GLU A 412 22.72 -21.48 23.86
N PHE A 413 21.79 -20.66 23.36
CA PHE A 413 20.39 -21.02 23.14
C PHE A 413 20.15 -21.63 21.76
N THR A 414 20.97 -21.26 20.78
CA THR A 414 20.88 -21.78 19.39
C THR A 414 21.88 -22.89 19.10
N ASP A 415 22.89 -23.10 19.95
CA ASP A 415 23.86 -24.20 19.83
C ASP A 415 23.34 -25.49 20.48
N GLY A 416 22.67 -26.34 19.70
CA GLY A 416 22.37 -27.73 20.07
C GLY A 416 20.88 -28.06 20.16
N THR A 417 20.41 -28.49 21.33
CA THR A 417 19.04 -28.97 21.54
C THR A 417 18.35 -28.10 22.59
N LEU A 418 17.20 -27.52 22.22
CA LEU A 418 16.30 -26.82 23.13
C LEU A 418 15.44 -27.83 23.88
N GLU A 419 15.52 -27.84 25.22
CA GLU A 419 14.62 -28.57 26.11
C GLU A 419 13.44 -27.67 26.52
N PRO A 420 12.28 -28.26 26.88
CA PRO A 420 11.15 -27.48 27.39
C PRO A 420 11.56 -26.58 28.57
N ASP A 421 11.07 -25.33 28.57
CA ASP A 421 11.37 -24.27 29.53
C ASP A 421 12.80 -23.68 29.43
N ASP A 422 13.58 -24.01 28.39
CA ASP A 422 14.82 -23.28 28.09
C ASP A 422 14.51 -21.83 27.70
N ALA A 423 15.31 -20.87 28.17
CA ALA A 423 15.13 -19.47 27.87
C ALA A 423 16.46 -18.75 27.72
N VAL A 424 16.46 -17.67 26.94
CA VAL A 424 17.60 -16.78 26.74
C VAL A 424 17.18 -15.34 26.94
N THR A 425 18.03 -14.56 27.61
CA THR A 425 17.83 -13.13 27.83
C THR A 425 18.79 -12.35 26.94
N VAL A 426 18.23 -11.52 26.07
CA VAL A 426 18.99 -10.52 25.30
C VAL A 426 18.97 -9.22 26.08
N GLU A 427 20.15 -8.73 26.44
CA GLU A 427 20.35 -7.46 27.17
C GLU A 427 20.46 -6.27 26.19
N ASP A 428 20.40 -5.05 26.72
CA ASP A 428 20.57 -3.79 25.99
C ASP A 428 19.59 -3.59 24.81
N VAL A 429 18.34 -4.06 24.96
CA VAL A 429 17.27 -3.90 23.96
C VAL A 429 16.47 -2.62 24.20
N SER A 430 16.88 -1.57 23.51
CA SER A 430 16.26 -0.24 23.59
C SER A 430 15.01 -0.11 22.71
N ILE A 431 14.19 0.91 22.95
CA ILE A 431 13.04 1.21 22.09
C ILE A 431 13.50 1.50 20.66
N GLY A 432 12.93 0.78 19.70
CA GLY A 432 13.31 0.85 18.28
C GLY A 432 14.08 -0.38 17.82
N ASP A 433 14.77 -1.07 18.74
CA ASP A 433 15.53 -2.28 18.46
C ASP A 433 14.62 -3.45 18.10
N SER A 434 15.19 -4.44 17.42
CA SER A 434 14.52 -5.70 17.13
C SER A 434 15.39 -6.90 17.50
N VAL A 435 14.75 -7.91 18.08
CA VAL A 435 15.33 -9.22 18.35
C VAL A 435 14.64 -10.23 17.42
N GLN A 436 15.42 -10.97 16.65
CA GLN A 436 14.92 -11.89 15.63
C GLN A 436 15.58 -13.26 15.81
N LEU A 437 14.76 -14.28 16.02
CA LEU A 437 15.18 -15.67 15.87
C LEU A 437 14.97 -16.06 14.40
N GLU A 438 16.04 -16.33 13.68
CA GLU A 438 16.04 -16.59 12.24
C GLU A 438 16.61 -17.98 11.96
N PHE A 439 16.18 -18.61 10.86
CA PHE A 439 16.85 -19.80 10.35
C PHE A 439 18.14 -19.40 9.61
N ASP A 440 19.27 -19.93 10.05
CA ASP A 440 20.59 -19.77 9.42
C ASP A 440 20.85 -20.93 8.45
N VAL A 441 20.09 -20.93 7.35
CA VAL A 441 20.19 -21.97 6.29
C VAL A 441 20.70 -21.36 4.99
N GLU A 442 21.58 -22.10 4.31
CA GLU A 442 22.25 -21.65 3.09
C GLU A 442 21.32 -21.65 1.87
N GLN A 443 20.46 -22.67 1.74
CA GLN A 443 19.55 -22.83 0.59
C GLN A 443 18.16 -23.38 0.97
N PRO A 444 17.07 -22.92 0.33
CA PRO A 444 16.98 -21.70 -0.47
C PRO A 444 17.25 -20.46 0.39
N ARG A 445 17.94 -19.45 -0.15
CA ARG A 445 18.38 -18.26 0.61
C ARG A 445 17.21 -17.63 1.38
N GLY A 446 17.47 -17.29 2.64
CA GLY A 446 16.54 -16.57 3.51
C GLY A 446 15.49 -17.47 4.16
N GLY A 447 15.92 -18.35 5.08
CA GLY A 447 15.02 -19.18 5.90
C GLY A 447 13.94 -18.40 6.65
N GLY A 448 14.16 -17.09 6.83
CA GLY A 448 13.18 -16.15 7.35
C GLY A 448 13.15 -16.16 8.88
N SER A 449 12.57 -15.11 9.46
CA SER A 449 12.41 -15.00 10.91
C SER A 449 11.32 -15.97 11.40
N LEU A 450 11.70 -16.82 12.35
CA LEU A 450 10.80 -17.69 13.11
C LEU A 450 10.09 -16.87 14.21
N VAL A 451 10.84 -16.02 14.92
CA VAL A 451 10.32 -15.06 15.91
C VAL A 451 10.89 -13.69 15.61
N HIS A 452 10.03 -12.67 15.57
CA HIS A 452 10.44 -11.27 15.43
C HIS A 452 9.77 -10.45 16.52
N TYR A 453 10.59 -9.90 17.41
CA TYR A 453 10.18 -8.91 18.39
C TYR A 453 10.81 -7.56 18.04
N ARG A 454 10.02 -6.49 18.14
CA ARG A 454 10.52 -5.12 18.04
C ARG A 454 10.09 -4.37 19.28
N ALA A 455 11.05 -3.87 20.04
CA ALA A 455 10.79 -3.03 21.20
C ALA A 455 10.12 -1.74 20.73
N ARG A 456 8.88 -1.52 21.17
CA ARG A 456 8.05 -0.39 20.76
C ARG A 456 7.54 0.32 22.01
N PRO A 457 7.36 1.65 21.95
CA PRO A 457 6.68 2.34 23.02
C PRO A 457 5.23 1.83 23.12
N PRO A 458 4.61 1.92 24.32
CA PRO A 458 3.20 1.64 24.49
C PRO A 458 2.38 2.56 23.57
N ARG A 459 1.25 2.06 23.08
CA ARG A 459 0.41 2.81 22.15
C ARG A 459 -0.56 3.67 22.93
N VAL A 460 -0.56 4.95 22.60
CA VAL A 460 -1.55 5.92 23.09
C VAL A 460 -2.12 6.65 21.90
N TRP A 461 -3.43 6.85 21.91
CA TRP A 461 -4.13 7.57 20.85
C TRP A 461 -4.72 8.86 21.39
N ILE A 462 -4.54 9.95 20.64
CA ILE A 462 -5.12 11.25 20.93
C ILE A 462 -6.20 11.49 19.88
N HIS A 463 -7.43 11.72 20.33
CA HIS A 463 -8.57 11.96 19.45
C HIS A 463 -9.28 13.25 19.84
N SER A 464 -9.79 13.99 18.86
CA SER A 464 -10.69 15.12 19.09
C SER A 464 -12.12 14.70 18.72
N ARG A 465 -12.99 14.57 19.72
CA ARG A 465 -14.41 14.19 19.53
C ARG A 465 -15.34 15.41 19.54
N PRO A 466 -16.46 15.39 18.79
CA PRO A 466 -17.43 16.50 18.74
C PRO A 466 -18.07 16.88 20.07
N GLU A 467 -18.37 15.90 20.92
CA GLU A 467 -19.16 16.10 22.15
C GLU A 467 -18.29 16.08 23.43
N GLU A 468 -17.12 15.44 23.37
CA GLU A 468 -16.26 15.16 24.53
C GLU A 468 -14.94 15.95 24.51
N GLY A 469 -14.64 16.67 23.42
CA GLY A 469 -13.39 17.40 23.24
C GLY A 469 -12.21 16.47 22.94
N THR A 470 -11.01 16.83 23.38
CA THR A 470 -9.81 16.01 23.19
C THR A 470 -9.75 14.90 24.25
N THR A 471 -9.60 13.66 23.80
CA THR A 471 -9.50 12.45 24.63
C THR A 471 -8.18 11.75 24.34
N VAL A 472 -7.53 11.24 25.39
CA VAL A 472 -6.31 10.45 25.31
C VAL A 472 -6.63 9.03 25.76
N GLN A 473 -6.38 8.02 24.93
CA GLN A 473 -6.71 6.64 25.22
C GLN A 473 -5.45 5.77 25.27
N TYR A 474 -5.29 5.01 26.35
CA TYR A 474 -4.25 3.99 26.46
C TYR A 474 -4.68 2.73 25.69
N ASN A 475 -3.84 2.29 24.75
CA ASN A 475 -4.07 1.08 23.96
C ASN A 475 -2.84 0.15 23.97
N GLY A 476 -2.17 0.08 25.12
CA GLY A 476 -1.09 -0.87 25.35
C GLY A 476 -1.62 -2.26 25.70
N GLU A 477 -0.90 -3.28 25.24
CA GLU A 477 -1.23 -4.69 25.50
C GLU A 477 -0.96 -5.08 26.97
N GLU A 478 -0.04 -4.38 27.63
CA GLU A 478 0.36 -4.62 29.02
C GLU A 478 -0.21 -3.58 29.97
N SER A 479 -0.48 -3.98 31.22
CA SER A 479 -0.92 -3.04 32.25
C SER A 479 0.27 -2.28 32.85
N ARG A 480 0.21 -0.95 32.91
CA ARG A 480 1.33 -0.11 33.40
C ARG A 480 0.89 0.93 34.43
N PRO A 481 1.76 1.39 35.35
CA PRO A 481 1.41 2.42 36.32
C PRO A 481 0.94 3.70 35.63
N ALA A 482 -0.20 4.27 36.06
CA ALA A 482 -0.75 5.45 35.41
C ALA A 482 0.15 6.70 35.59
N ASP A 483 0.94 6.76 36.66
CA ASP A 483 1.90 7.84 36.92
C ASP A 483 3.16 7.79 36.03
N ALA A 484 3.34 6.71 35.26
CA ALA A 484 4.37 6.63 34.23
C ALA A 484 4.04 7.47 33.00
N PHE A 485 2.79 7.93 32.84
CA PHE A 485 2.34 8.71 31.70
C PHE A 485 1.96 10.13 32.13
N VAL A 486 2.50 11.12 31.43
CA VAL A 486 2.17 12.52 31.66
C VAL A 486 1.66 13.15 30.37
N THR A 487 0.41 13.59 30.41
CA THR A 487 -0.23 14.31 29.33
C THR A 487 0.13 15.79 29.43
N LEU A 488 0.65 16.32 28.33
CA LEU A 488 1.13 17.69 28.17
C LEU A 488 0.27 18.41 27.14
N ASN A 489 0.00 19.69 27.36
CA ASN A 489 -0.56 20.62 26.39
C ASN A 489 0.45 21.76 26.19
N ASP A 490 0.97 21.91 24.97
CA ASP A 490 2.06 22.84 24.63
C ASP A 490 3.30 22.70 25.55
N GLY A 491 3.59 21.46 25.95
CA GLY A 491 4.72 21.13 26.84
C GLY A 491 4.47 21.36 28.34
N GLU A 492 3.29 21.87 28.73
CA GLU A 492 2.89 22.01 30.13
C GLU A 492 1.93 20.88 30.55
N PRO A 493 2.07 20.27 31.75
CA PRO A 493 1.15 19.24 32.22
C PRO A 493 -0.31 19.72 32.25
N THR A 494 -1.22 18.92 31.71
CA THR A 494 -2.67 19.17 31.75
C THR A 494 -3.23 19.11 33.18
N ASP A 495 -4.36 19.76 33.41
CA ASP A 495 -5.05 19.81 34.72
C ASP A 495 -5.53 18.42 35.21
N VAL A 496 -5.76 17.50 34.28
CA VAL A 496 -6.11 16.10 34.52
C VAL A 496 -5.03 15.20 33.93
N GLN A 497 -4.68 14.14 34.66
CA GLN A 497 -3.71 13.12 34.26
C GLN A 497 -4.34 11.73 34.45
N PHE A 498 -3.80 10.73 33.74
CA PHE A 498 -4.19 9.34 33.97
C PHE A 498 -4.06 8.93 35.44
N ALA A 499 -3.00 9.40 36.12
CA ALA A 499 -2.74 9.13 37.53
C ALA A 499 -3.75 9.75 38.52
N ASP A 500 -4.59 10.69 38.08
CA ASP A 500 -5.66 11.25 38.92
C ASP A 500 -6.88 10.32 38.99
N GLU A 501 -7.09 9.50 37.94
CA GLU A 501 -8.27 8.62 37.78
C GLU A 501 -7.93 7.14 37.98
N HIS A 502 -6.72 6.73 37.59
CA HIS A 502 -6.27 5.35 37.57
C HIS A 502 -4.97 5.18 38.37
N ASP A 503 -4.83 4.05 39.07
CA ASP A 503 -3.55 3.62 39.65
C ASP A 503 -2.71 2.84 38.61
N THR A 504 -3.35 2.19 37.65
CA THR A 504 -2.74 1.35 36.61
C THR A 504 -3.61 1.42 35.37
N LEU A 505 -2.98 1.63 34.21
CA LEU A 505 -3.62 1.63 32.90
C LEU A 505 -3.64 0.25 32.30
N SER A 506 -4.83 -0.26 32.03
CA SER A 506 -5.09 -1.42 31.17
C SER A 506 -5.74 -0.97 29.86
N GLY A 507 -5.66 -1.79 28.80
CA GLY A 507 -6.14 -1.43 27.46
C GLY A 507 -7.56 -0.82 27.47
N ASP A 508 -7.76 0.19 26.61
CA ASP A 508 -8.98 0.98 26.41
C ASP A 508 -9.29 2.06 27.46
N GLU A 509 -8.44 2.26 28.48
CA GLU A 509 -8.65 3.33 29.46
C GLU A 509 -8.46 4.73 28.85
N GLU A 510 -9.39 5.63 29.13
CA GLU A 510 -9.51 6.94 28.48
C GLU A 510 -9.42 8.09 29.50
N LEU A 511 -8.66 9.12 29.16
CA LEU A 511 -8.56 10.40 29.88
C LEU A 511 -9.21 11.49 29.03
N VAL A 512 -10.22 12.16 29.58
CA VAL A 512 -10.93 13.24 28.88
C VAL A 512 -10.33 14.59 29.27
N LEU A 513 -9.66 15.26 28.33
CA LEU A 513 -9.07 16.60 28.53
C LEU A 513 -10.10 17.73 28.31
N GLY A 514 -11.19 17.44 27.60
CA GLY A 514 -12.23 18.41 27.26
C GLY A 514 -11.83 19.33 26.11
N ASP A 515 -12.46 20.51 26.04
CA ASP A 515 -12.20 21.50 24.98
C ASP A 515 -10.87 22.22 25.18
N LEU A 516 -9.86 21.80 24.41
CA LEU A 516 -8.58 22.49 24.35
C LEU A 516 -8.59 23.63 23.32
N PRO A 517 -7.66 24.60 23.44
CA PRO A 517 -7.46 25.60 22.40
C PRO A 517 -7.08 24.94 21.07
N LEU A 518 -7.67 25.39 19.96
CA LEU A 518 -7.29 24.90 18.63
C LEU A 518 -5.86 25.34 18.31
N GLY A 519 -5.09 24.47 17.66
CA GLY A 519 -3.67 24.70 17.33
C GLY A 519 -2.70 24.47 18.49
N SER A 520 -3.18 24.15 19.69
CA SER A 520 -2.31 23.64 20.76
C SER A 520 -1.85 22.22 20.44
N THR A 521 -0.67 21.83 20.90
CA THR A 521 -0.15 20.46 20.73
C THR A 521 -0.37 19.66 22.01
N VAL A 522 -1.10 18.54 21.90
CA VAL A 522 -1.22 17.56 22.99
C VAL A 522 -0.19 16.48 22.79
N ALA A 523 0.61 16.23 23.81
CA ALA A 523 1.60 15.17 23.83
C ALA A 523 1.41 14.28 25.04
N VAL A 524 1.78 13.01 24.92
CA VAL A 524 1.84 12.07 26.02
C VAL A 524 3.28 11.63 26.18
N GLU A 525 3.88 12.04 27.29
CA GLU A 525 5.23 11.68 27.68
C GLU A 525 5.19 10.43 28.57
N TRP A 526 5.93 9.42 28.18
CA TRP A 526 6.15 8.21 28.95
C TRP A 526 7.48 8.32 29.71
N ARG A 527 7.42 8.14 31.03
CA ARG A 527 8.50 8.42 32.00
C ARG A 527 9.08 7.17 32.67
N GLU A 528 8.62 6.00 32.29
CA GLU A 528 9.26 4.75 32.69
C GLU A 528 10.69 4.58 32.14
N PRO A 529 11.02 4.96 30.88
CA PRO A 529 12.41 4.96 30.43
C PRO A 529 13.26 5.98 31.21
N ASP A 530 14.56 5.71 31.33
CA ASP A 530 15.54 6.63 31.94
C ASP A 530 15.53 8.03 31.28
N GLU A 531 15.24 8.07 29.98
CA GLU A 531 14.98 9.30 29.23
C GLU A 531 13.50 9.35 28.81
N PRO A 532 12.70 10.30 29.36
CA PRO A 532 11.29 10.43 29.00
C PRO A 532 11.10 10.57 27.49
N THR A 533 10.11 9.85 26.97
CA THR A 533 9.86 9.75 25.54
C THR A 533 8.42 10.14 25.23
N VAL A 534 8.23 11.00 24.24
CA VAL A 534 6.89 11.35 23.72
C VAL A 534 6.41 10.18 22.85
N ILE A 535 5.32 9.54 23.26
CA ILE A 535 4.77 8.33 22.62
C ILE A 535 3.55 8.62 21.76
N ALA A 536 2.92 9.78 21.96
CA ALA A 536 1.85 10.31 21.14
C ALA A 536 1.94 11.84 21.14
N GLU A 537 1.77 12.46 19.99
CA GLU A 537 1.74 13.91 19.81
C GLU A 537 0.77 14.23 18.69
N GLU A 538 -0.21 15.09 18.96
CA GLU A 538 -1.22 15.49 17.99
C GLU A 538 -1.63 16.96 18.24
N GLU A 539 -1.80 17.72 17.16
CA GLU A 539 -2.35 19.07 17.22
C GLU A 539 -3.86 19.01 17.52
N VAL A 540 -4.36 19.93 18.33
CA VAL A 540 -5.79 20.08 18.59
C VAL A 540 -6.43 20.71 17.35
N VAL A 541 -6.95 19.85 16.48
CA VAL A 541 -7.62 20.24 15.24
C VAL A 541 -9.13 20.48 15.45
N PRO A 542 -9.76 21.34 14.65
CA PRO A 542 -11.21 21.49 14.68
C PRO A 542 -11.92 20.20 14.23
N ASN A 543 -13.00 19.87 14.92
CA ASN A 543 -13.92 18.77 14.54
C ASN A 543 -15.07 19.26 13.63
N THR A 544 -14.93 20.47 13.10
CA THR A 544 -15.92 21.15 12.25
C THR A 544 -16.02 20.48 10.89
N ARG A 545 -17.24 20.24 10.43
CA ARG A 545 -17.53 19.71 9.10
C ARG A 545 -18.42 20.67 8.34
N ALA A 546 -18.06 20.93 7.09
CA ALA A 546 -18.86 21.71 6.17
C ALA A 546 -19.45 20.81 5.06
N SER A 547 -20.68 21.09 4.68
CA SER A 547 -21.26 20.60 3.42
C SER A 547 -21.15 21.69 2.36
N MET A 548 -20.97 21.27 1.10
CA MET A 548 -20.86 22.17 -0.03
C MET A 548 -21.76 21.71 -1.16
N GLU A 549 -22.52 22.65 -1.72
CA GLU A 549 -23.40 22.41 -2.87
C GLU A 549 -23.05 23.41 -3.96
N TYR A 550 -22.83 22.92 -5.18
CA TYR A 550 -22.50 23.76 -6.33
C TYR A 550 -23.75 24.00 -7.17
N ASP A 551 -24.06 25.27 -7.42
CA ASP A 551 -25.09 25.70 -8.36
C ASP A 551 -24.43 25.94 -9.73
N PRO A 552 -24.65 25.03 -10.72
CA PRO A 552 -24.02 25.13 -12.03
C PRO A 552 -24.58 26.29 -12.88
N ASP A 553 -25.83 26.70 -12.68
CA ASP A 553 -26.47 27.81 -13.39
C ASP A 553 -25.85 29.15 -12.94
N ALA A 554 -25.59 29.30 -11.64
CA ALA A 554 -25.02 30.51 -11.04
C ALA A 554 -23.48 30.55 -11.06
N GLY A 555 -22.82 29.37 -11.04
CA GLY A 555 -21.37 29.26 -10.87
C GLY A 555 -20.91 29.57 -9.46
N GLU A 556 -21.77 29.31 -8.49
CA GLU A 556 -21.51 29.59 -7.09
C GLU A 556 -21.58 28.30 -6.28
N ILE A 557 -20.65 28.15 -5.34
CA ILE A 557 -20.71 27.11 -4.32
C ILE A 557 -21.26 27.70 -3.04
N THR A 558 -22.24 27.03 -2.46
CA THR A 558 -22.77 27.35 -1.13
C THR A 558 -22.14 26.42 -0.12
N VAL A 559 -21.44 27.00 0.86
CA VAL A 559 -20.78 26.27 1.94
C VAL A 559 -21.60 26.46 3.21
N GLN A 560 -22.04 25.37 3.81
CA GLN A 560 -22.86 25.37 5.02
C GLN A 560 -22.16 24.61 6.14
N HIS A 561 -22.23 25.15 7.35
CA HIS A 561 -21.77 24.44 8.54
C HIS A 561 -22.70 23.26 8.84
N ARG A 562 -22.14 22.04 8.87
CA ARG A 562 -22.91 20.81 9.13
C ARG A 562 -22.85 20.38 10.60
N SER A 563 -21.67 20.38 11.21
CA SER A 563 -21.47 19.91 12.59
C SER A 563 -20.12 20.34 13.15
N GLY A 564 -19.97 20.33 14.48
CA GLY A 564 -18.70 20.63 15.16
C GLY A 564 -18.67 22.04 15.76
N ARG A 565 -17.48 22.45 16.20
CA ARG A 565 -17.25 23.74 16.86
C ARG A 565 -17.32 24.91 15.88
N ALA A 566 -17.82 26.06 16.34
CA ALA A 566 -17.78 27.30 15.57
C ALA A 566 -16.33 27.82 15.46
N LEU A 567 -15.93 28.24 14.26
CA LEU A 567 -14.56 28.69 13.96
C LEU A 567 -14.53 30.16 13.54
N PRO A 568 -13.50 30.94 13.92
CA PRO A 568 -13.32 32.27 13.38
C PRO A 568 -13.20 32.21 11.86
N ALA A 569 -14.01 32.98 11.14
CA ALA A 569 -13.99 32.95 9.67
C ALA A 569 -12.64 33.41 9.10
N SER A 570 -11.86 34.19 9.88
CA SER A 570 -10.49 34.61 9.56
C SER A 570 -9.45 33.50 9.59
N GLU A 571 -9.76 32.35 10.20
CA GLU A 571 -8.90 31.15 10.22
C GLU A 571 -9.38 30.09 9.22
N LEU A 572 -10.31 30.46 8.35
CA LEU A 572 -10.84 29.60 7.31
C LEU A 572 -10.45 30.15 5.95
N GLU A 573 -10.06 29.25 5.06
CA GLU A 573 -9.79 29.58 3.67
C GLU A 573 -10.59 28.65 2.74
N LEU A 574 -11.34 29.25 1.81
CA LEU A 574 -11.97 28.54 0.72
C LEU A 574 -11.02 28.54 -0.48
N GLN A 575 -10.69 27.35 -0.98
CA GLN A 575 -9.74 27.17 -2.07
C GLN A 575 -10.39 26.40 -3.22
N ALA A 576 -10.10 26.82 -4.45
CA ALA A 576 -10.45 26.09 -5.67
C ALA A 576 -9.14 25.65 -6.38
N GLY A 577 -8.75 24.39 -6.19
CA GLY A 577 -7.42 23.90 -6.58
C GLY A 577 -6.29 24.55 -5.77
N ARG A 578 -5.26 25.08 -6.46
CA ARG A 578 -4.10 25.77 -5.85
C ARG A 578 -4.39 27.20 -5.38
N THR A 579 -5.56 27.75 -5.68
CA THR A 579 -5.81 29.19 -5.50
C THR A 579 -6.95 29.43 -4.51
N PRO A 580 -6.77 30.33 -3.52
CA PRO A 580 -7.87 30.85 -2.72
C PRO A 580 -8.92 31.50 -3.62
N THR A 581 -10.20 31.32 -3.30
CA THR A 581 -11.31 31.96 -4.01
C THR A 581 -11.34 33.48 -3.78
N ASP A 582 -11.94 34.24 -4.70
CA ASP A 582 -12.06 35.70 -4.57
C ASP A 582 -12.93 36.13 -3.38
N VAL A 583 -13.91 35.31 -3.02
CA VAL A 583 -14.75 35.49 -1.82
C VAL A 583 -14.31 34.46 -0.79
N GLN A 584 -13.87 34.95 0.36
CA GLN A 584 -13.45 34.14 1.50
C GLN A 584 -14.53 34.15 2.60
N PRO A 585 -14.54 33.15 3.50
CA PRO A 585 -15.49 33.10 4.61
C PRO A 585 -15.50 34.40 5.43
N ALA A 586 -14.32 34.98 5.66
CA ALA A 586 -14.13 36.22 6.43
C ALA A 586 -14.71 37.49 5.77
N ASP A 587 -15.07 37.44 4.49
CA ASP A 587 -15.71 38.57 3.80
C ASP A 587 -17.19 38.71 4.17
N GLU A 588 -17.86 37.58 4.47
CA GLU A 588 -19.29 37.52 4.80
C GLU A 588 -19.57 37.25 6.28
N LEU A 589 -18.70 36.48 6.94
CA LEU A 589 -18.89 35.99 8.29
C LEU A 589 -17.76 36.46 9.20
N ASP A 590 -18.09 36.74 10.46
CA ASP A 590 -17.09 36.91 11.53
C ASP A 590 -16.71 35.54 12.13
N GLU A 591 -17.68 34.62 12.22
CA GLU A 591 -17.57 33.26 12.77
C GLU A 591 -18.40 32.32 11.88
N PHE A 592 -17.92 31.09 11.67
CA PHE A 592 -18.60 30.04 10.94
C PHE A 592 -19.07 28.96 11.93
N GLY A 593 -20.34 29.05 12.32
CA GLY A 593 -20.98 28.17 13.31
C GLY A 593 -22.28 27.53 12.80
N PRO A 594 -23.02 26.85 13.69
CA PRO A 594 -24.27 26.19 13.33
C PRO A 594 -25.27 27.14 12.65
N ASP A 595 -25.89 26.68 11.57
CA ASP A 595 -26.81 27.44 10.71
C ASP A 595 -26.17 28.55 9.84
N ASP A 596 -24.85 28.77 9.92
CA ASP A 596 -24.16 29.70 9.03
C ASP A 596 -23.88 29.08 7.66
N SER A 597 -24.03 29.93 6.63
CA SER A 597 -23.71 29.60 5.25
C SER A 597 -23.20 30.84 4.52
N PHE A 598 -22.28 30.64 3.58
CA PHE A 598 -21.83 31.68 2.65
C PHE A 598 -21.73 31.10 1.24
N SER A 599 -21.76 31.96 0.23
CA SER A 599 -21.65 31.54 -1.18
C SER A 599 -20.44 32.22 -1.83
N ALA A 600 -19.75 31.50 -2.70
CA ALA A 600 -18.59 32.02 -3.41
C ALA A 600 -18.60 31.61 -4.89
N PRO A 601 -18.23 32.50 -5.81
CA PRO A 601 -18.07 32.14 -7.21
C PRO A 601 -16.87 31.21 -7.37
N VAL A 602 -17.06 30.07 -8.04
CA VAL A 602 -16.01 29.08 -8.29
C VAL A 602 -16.08 28.57 -9.72
N PRO A 603 -14.94 28.33 -10.38
CA PRO A 603 -14.95 27.79 -11.74
C PRO A 603 -15.53 26.36 -11.76
N PRO A 604 -16.23 25.98 -12.85
CA PRO A 604 -16.62 24.59 -13.07
C PRO A 604 -15.38 23.68 -13.18
N LEU A 605 -15.57 22.38 -12.99
CA LEU A 605 -14.53 21.35 -13.06
C LEU A 605 -13.36 21.62 -12.10
N SER A 606 -13.66 22.10 -10.90
CA SER A 606 -12.69 22.38 -9.85
C SER A 606 -13.01 21.57 -8.61
N ARG A 607 -11.98 21.07 -7.92
CA ARG A 607 -12.14 20.63 -6.54
C ARG A 607 -12.04 21.83 -5.60
N VAL A 608 -13.13 22.11 -4.89
CA VAL A 608 -13.23 23.16 -3.89
C VAL A 608 -13.11 22.54 -2.51
N ARG A 609 -12.31 23.17 -1.63
CA ARG A 609 -12.09 22.74 -0.26
C ARG A 609 -12.15 23.92 0.70
N LEU A 610 -12.73 23.68 1.87
CA LEU A 610 -12.67 24.59 3.02
C LEU A 610 -11.63 24.04 3.96
N VAL A 611 -10.61 24.83 4.22
CA VAL A 611 -9.50 24.47 5.12
C VAL A 611 -9.48 25.41 6.31
N TRP A 612 -9.13 24.88 7.47
CA TRP A 612 -8.75 25.67 8.63
C TRP A 612 -7.24 25.89 8.62
N THR A 613 -6.83 27.15 8.71
CA THR A 613 -5.45 27.63 8.62
C THR A 613 -4.93 28.20 9.94
N GLY A 614 -5.66 27.98 11.05
CA GLY A 614 -5.31 28.49 12.37
C GLY A 614 -4.23 27.69 13.11
N GLY A 615 -3.82 26.53 12.58
CA GLY A 615 -2.78 25.66 13.16
C GLY A 615 -1.44 25.73 12.41
N ASP A 616 -0.51 24.86 12.79
CA ASP A 616 0.77 24.67 12.09
C ASP A 616 0.59 24.00 10.71
N ARG A 617 -0.56 23.35 10.50
CA ARG A 617 -0.94 22.71 9.23
C ARG A 617 -2.36 23.07 8.83
N ASP A 618 -2.62 23.03 7.53
CA ASP A 618 -3.97 23.19 7.00
C ASP A 618 -4.80 21.92 7.26
N HIS A 619 -6.01 22.10 7.81
CA HIS A 619 -6.93 20.99 8.09
C HIS A 619 -8.21 21.07 7.26
N HIS A 620 -8.53 19.98 6.56
CA HIS A 620 -9.67 19.93 5.66
C HIS A 620 -11.01 19.74 6.41
N LEU A 621 -11.91 20.71 6.28
CA LEU A 621 -13.23 20.70 6.95
C LEU A 621 -14.36 20.18 6.04
N GLY A 622 -14.17 20.24 4.73
CA GLY A 622 -15.17 19.82 3.74
C GLY A 622 -14.73 20.19 2.32
N GLY A 623 -15.28 19.48 1.35
CA GLY A 623 -14.95 19.73 -0.06
C GLY A 623 -15.99 19.14 -1.01
N ALA A 624 -16.04 19.70 -2.21
CA ALA A 624 -16.88 19.23 -3.31
C ALA A 624 -16.17 19.45 -4.64
N THR A 625 -16.60 18.72 -5.66
CA THR A 625 -16.13 18.91 -7.04
C THR A 625 -17.23 19.61 -7.84
N THR A 626 -16.91 20.74 -8.47
CA THR A 626 -17.87 21.59 -9.22
C THR A 626 -18.17 21.02 -10.61
N ALA A 627 -18.65 19.79 -10.66
CA ALA A 627 -18.82 19.03 -11.90
C ALA A 627 -20.08 18.16 -11.94
N GLY A 628 -20.97 18.27 -10.94
CA GLY A 628 -22.26 17.57 -10.95
C GLY A 628 -23.03 17.92 -12.21
N ASP A 629 -23.33 16.92 -13.04
CA ASP A 629 -24.05 17.02 -14.31
C ASP A 629 -23.36 17.85 -15.42
N ALA A 630 -22.05 18.11 -15.32
CA ALA A 630 -21.33 18.89 -16.33
C ALA A 630 -21.07 18.12 -17.64
N VAL A 631 -21.22 16.79 -17.63
CA VAL A 631 -20.95 15.91 -18.77
C VAL A 631 -22.09 14.93 -19.00
N ALA A 632 -22.33 14.61 -20.26
CA ALA A 632 -23.27 13.57 -20.67
C ALA A 632 -22.60 12.64 -21.68
N ALA A 633 -23.07 11.39 -21.77
CA ALA A 633 -22.53 10.42 -22.71
C ALA A 633 -23.58 9.89 -23.66
N THR A 634 -23.14 9.56 -24.87
CA THR A 634 -23.93 8.93 -25.92
C THR A 634 -23.18 7.68 -26.37
N TYR A 635 -23.83 6.51 -26.33
CA TYR A 635 -23.21 5.26 -26.76
C TYR A 635 -23.76 4.85 -28.14
N GLU A 636 -22.85 4.49 -29.04
CA GLU A 636 -23.16 3.93 -30.37
C GLU A 636 -22.69 2.47 -30.43
N VAL A 637 -23.65 1.55 -30.32
CA VAL A 637 -23.37 0.11 -30.24
C VAL A 637 -22.70 -0.43 -31.51
N ASP A 638 -23.12 0.04 -32.70
CA ASP A 638 -22.58 -0.44 -33.98
C ASP A 638 -21.13 0.01 -34.23
N ALA A 639 -20.71 1.09 -33.57
CA ALA A 639 -19.36 1.64 -33.65
C ALA A 639 -18.47 1.22 -32.47
N GLU A 640 -19.04 0.58 -31.44
CA GLU A 640 -18.38 0.31 -30.15
C GLU A 640 -17.69 1.58 -29.62
N ALA A 641 -18.39 2.71 -29.69
CA ALA A 641 -17.85 4.02 -29.37
C ALA A 641 -18.75 4.79 -28.41
N MET A 642 -18.12 5.54 -27.50
CA MET A 642 -18.81 6.42 -26.55
C MET A 642 -18.40 7.87 -26.78
N THR A 643 -19.37 8.71 -27.13
CA THR A 643 -19.17 10.16 -27.25
C THR A 643 -19.52 10.82 -25.92
N ILE A 644 -18.55 11.55 -25.34
CA ILE A 644 -18.74 12.35 -24.12
C ILE A 644 -18.89 13.80 -24.55
N GLU A 645 -19.93 14.45 -24.06
CA GLU A 645 -20.30 15.83 -24.34
C GLU A 645 -20.22 16.65 -23.05
N TYR A 646 -19.57 17.82 -23.12
CA TYR A 646 -19.67 18.83 -22.08
C TYR A 646 -21.02 19.55 -22.21
N VAL A 647 -21.87 19.44 -21.19
CA VAL A 647 -23.21 20.05 -21.15
C VAL A 647 -23.31 21.20 -20.14
N GLY A 648 -22.22 21.52 -19.46
CA GLY A 648 -22.16 22.64 -18.52
C GLY A 648 -22.40 23.99 -19.21
N GLU A 649 -23.17 24.88 -18.57
CA GLU A 649 -23.51 26.19 -19.14
C GLU A 649 -22.37 27.21 -19.07
N GLN A 650 -21.40 26.98 -18.19
CA GLN A 650 -20.23 27.86 -18.02
C GLN A 650 -19.02 27.34 -18.79
N PRO A 651 -18.15 28.23 -19.28
CA PRO A 651 -16.90 27.82 -19.89
C PRO A 651 -15.99 27.15 -18.86
N ALA A 652 -15.33 26.07 -19.26
CA ALA A 652 -14.45 25.31 -18.38
C ALA A 652 -13.10 25.01 -19.03
N ASP A 653 -12.12 24.74 -18.17
CA ASP A 653 -10.77 24.38 -18.57
C ASP A 653 -10.70 22.88 -18.96
N PRO A 654 -10.45 22.54 -20.23
CA PRO A 654 -10.41 21.16 -20.71
C PRO A 654 -9.27 20.34 -20.09
N ASP A 655 -8.19 20.98 -19.64
CA ASP A 655 -7.03 20.32 -19.02
C ASP A 655 -7.37 19.65 -17.68
N ARG A 656 -8.58 19.86 -17.16
CA ARG A 656 -9.04 19.29 -15.89
C ARG A 656 -9.83 18.01 -16.06
N LEU A 657 -10.35 17.71 -17.24
CA LEU A 657 -11.06 16.45 -17.47
C LEU A 657 -10.07 15.33 -17.83
N ARG A 658 -10.26 14.18 -17.22
CA ARG A 658 -9.62 12.91 -17.57
C ARG A 658 -10.69 11.90 -17.91
N VAL A 659 -10.39 11.06 -18.87
CA VAL A 659 -11.28 9.98 -19.31
C VAL A 659 -10.50 8.67 -19.29
N SER A 660 -11.01 7.70 -18.55
CA SER A 660 -10.45 6.34 -18.49
C SER A 660 -11.51 5.30 -18.82
N VAL A 661 -11.08 4.11 -19.24
CA VAL A 661 -11.95 2.98 -19.58
C VAL A 661 -11.58 1.79 -18.70
N ASN A 662 -12.52 1.32 -17.89
CA ASN A 662 -12.34 0.16 -17.02
C ASN A 662 -13.10 -1.06 -17.58
N GLY A 663 -12.39 -2.17 -17.77
CA GLY A 663 -12.93 -3.48 -18.14
C GLY A 663 -12.69 -4.55 -17.06
N ALA A 664 -13.37 -5.69 -17.19
CA ALA A 664 -13.28 -6.82 -16.24
C ALA A 664 -11.90 -7.51 -16.23
N ASP A 665 -11.13 -7.37 -17.32
CA ASP A 665 -9.75 -7.83 -17.42
C ASP A 665 -8.82 -6.67 -17.04
N GLY A 666 -8.34 -6.65 -15.79
CA GLY A 666 -7.56 -5.57 -15.17
C GLY A 666 -6.17 -5.29 -15.75
N SER A 667 -5.94 -5.46 -17.06
CA SER A 667 -4.62 -5.41 -17.69
C SER A 667 -4.47 -4.41 -18.84
N ARG A 668 -5.39 -3.45 -19.04
CA ARG A 668 -5.26 -2.42 -20.10
C ARG A 668 -5.15 -0.95 -19.67
N GLY A 669 -5.04 -0.64 -18.37
CA GLY A 669 -5.05 0.74 -17.88
C GLY A 669 -3.83 1.12 -17.04
N ARG A 670 -2.69 1.44 -17.68
CA ARG A 670 -1.68 2.29 -17.02
C ARG A 670 -1.19 3.44 -17.90
N GLU A 671 -1.23 3.33 -19.23
CA GLU A 671 -0.74 4.40 -20.12
C GLU A 671 -1.84 5.32 -20.70
N ARG A 672 -3.13 4.93 -20.70
CA ARG A 672 -4.22 5.81 -21.18
C ARG A 672 -4.96 6.59 -20.09
N ASP A 673 -4.72 6.30 -18.81
CA ASP A 673 -5.50 6.84 -17.69
C ASP A 673 -5.21 8.31 -17.31
N GLN A 674 -4.43 9.04 -18.11
CA GLN A 674 -3.83 10.31 -17.66
C GLN A 674 -3.86 11.47 -18.68
N GLU A 675 -4.29 11.24 -19.93
CA GLU A 675 -4.28 12.31 -20.94
C GLU A 675 -5.56 13.18 -20.86
N PRO A 676 -5.44 14.52 -20.93
CA PRO A 676 -6.58 15.43 -21.03
C PRO A 676 -7.20 15.35 -22.43
N ALA A 677 -8.00 14.30 -22.68
CA ALA A 677 -8.59 14.04 -24.01
C ALA A 677 -9.35 15.26 -24.58
N PHE A 678 -10.04 16.01 -23.72
CA PHE A 678 -10.70 17.25 -24.12
C PHE A 678 -9.72 18.37 -24.51
N ALA A 679 -8.56 18.48 -23.86
CA ALA A 679 -7.57 19.53 -24.15
C ALA A 679 -6.80 19.29 -25.45
N VAL A 680 -6.83 18.06 -25.96
CA VAL A 680 -6.30 17.74 -27.29
C VAL A 680 -7.16 18.36 -28.39
N GLU A 681 -8.49 18.41 -28.20
CA GLU A 681 -9.44 18.89 -29.21
C GLU A 681 -9.90 20.34 -28.99
N HIS A 682 -9.92 20.82 -27.74
CA HIS A 682 -10.50 22.09 -27.35
C HIS A 682 -9.54 22.89 -26.46
N ASP A 683 -9.42 24.20 -26.70
CA ASP A 683 -8.67 25.13 -25.83
C ASP A 683 -9.52 25.66 -24.66
N GLU A 684 -10.85 25.60 -24.77
CA GLU A 684 -11.85 26.00 -23.78
C GLU A 684 -13.10 25.15 -24.01
N LEU A 685 -13.73 24.61 -22.96
CA LEU A 685 -14.96 23.84 -23.08
C LEU A 685 -16.19 24.73 -23.01
N THR A 686 -17.07 24.56 -23.99
CA THR A 686 -18.38 25.20 -24.09
C THR A 686 -19.46 24.14 -24.31
N ALA A 687 -20.71 24.46 -23.94
CA ALA A 687 -21.81 23.52 -24.03
C ALA A 687 -21.95 22.94 -25.46
N GLY A 688 -21.91 21.61 -25.56
CA GLY A 688 -21.95 20.86 -26.82
C GLY A 688 -20.59 20.42 -27.35
N ASP A 689 -19.48 20.77 -26.70
CA ASP A 689 -18.16 20.26 -27.07
C ASP A 689 -18.04 18.78 -26.71
N THR A 690 -17.59 17.98 -27.68
CA THR A 690 -17.56 16.52 -27.56
C THR A 690 -16.18 15.96 -27.82
N ILE A 691 -15.93 14.78 -27.24
CA ILE A 691 -14.87 13.85 -27.65
C ILE A 691 -15.47 12.47 -27.86
N THR A 692 -14.79 11.61 -28.62
CA THR A 692 -15.20 10.21 -28.81
C THR A 692 -14.13 9.28 -28.25
N VAL A 693 -14.58 8.32 -27.44
CA VAL A 693 -13.79 7.20 -26.94
C VAL A 693 -14.14 5.98 -27.78
N ASP A 694 -13.20 5.53 -28.60
CA ASP A 694 -13.33 4.32 -29.42
C ASP A 694 -13.06 3.04 -28.60
N ASP A 695 -13.45 1.88 -29.14
CA ASP A 695 -13.22 0.55 -28.58
C ASP A 695 -13.85 0.32 -27.19
N VAL A 696 -15.03 0.89 -26.93
CA VAL A 696 -15.78 0.72 -25.67
C VAL A 696 -16.74 -0.46 -25.77
N GLY A 697 -16.34 -1.58 -25.15
CA GLY A 697 -17.11 -2.81 -25.09
C GLY A 697 -18.38 -2.71 -24.23
N LEU A 698 -19.28 -3.68 -24.36
CA LEU A 698 -20.56 -3.69 -23.65
C LEU A 698 -20.39 -3.80 -22.13
N ASP A 699 -19.37 -4.50 -21.65
CA ASP A 699 -19.09 -4.69 -20.22
C ASP A 699 -18.14 -3.63 -19.63
N GLU A 700 -17.69 -2.69 -20.45
CA GLU A 700 -16.76 -1.65 -20.04
C GLU A 700 -17.50 -0.42 -19.50
N THR A 701 -16.81 0.34 -18.65
CA THR A 701 -17.30 1.59 -18.08
C THR A 701 -16.27 2.69 -18.32
N VAL A 702 -16.72 3.75 -18.98
CA VAL A 702 -15.94 4.97 -19.18
C VAL A 702 -16.12 5.85 -17.95
N ILE A 703 -15.02 6.24 -17.30
CA ILE A 703 -15.02 7.09 -16.12
C ILE A 703 -14.51 8.47 -16.51
N VAL A 704 -15.33 9.49 -16.27
CA VAL A 704 -14.91 10.88 -16.39
C VAL A 704 -14.53 11.38 -15.02
N SER A 705 -13.32 11.94 -14.90
CA SER A 705 -12.79 12.46 -13.64
C SER A 705 -12.27 13.88 -13.80
N VAL A 706 -12.40 14.67 -12.73
CA VAL A 706 -11.77 15.98 -12.60
C VAL A 706 -10.44 15.80 -11.90
N HIS A 707 -9.37 16.16 -12.60
CA HIS A 707 -8.03 16.27 -12.06
C HIS A 707 -7.80 17.70 -11.55
N THR A 708 -7.38 17.81 -10.30
CA THR A 708 -7.07 19.10 -9.68
C THR A 708 -5.73 19.00 -8.97
N GLU A 709 -4.84 19.91 -9.29
CA GLU A 709 -3.57 20.05 -8.58
C GLU A 709 -3.72 20.92 -7.33
N PHE A 710 -2.94 20.60 -6.32
CA PHE A 710 -2.76 21.32 -5.06
C PHE A 710 -1.26 21.61 -4.84
N GLU A 711 -0.90 22.34 -3.79
CA GLU A 711 0.51 22.59 -3.45
C GLU A 711 1.24 21.30 -3.05
N ASN A 712 0.56 20.37 -2.36
CA ASN A 712 1.14 19.14 -1.83
C ASN A 712 0.81 17.88 -2.65
N GLY A 713 0.44 18.03 -3.93
CA GLY A 713 0.13 16.90 -4.83
C GLY A 713 -1.06 17.18 -5.75
N SER A 714 -1.63 16.13 -6.33
CA SER A 714 -2.84 16.23 -7.17
C SER A 714 -3.90 15.25 -6.69
N ALA A 715 -5.17 15.57 -6.96
CA ALA A 715 -6.29 14.68 -6.70
C ALA A 715 -7.14 14.53 -7.95
N THR A 716 -7.53 13.29 -8.23
CA THR A 716 -8.48 12.95 -9.28
C THR A 716 -9.79 12.52 -8.60
N SER A 717 -10.90 13.14 -9.00
CA SER A 717 -12.23 12.81 -8.47
C SER A 717 -13.14 12.41 -9.61
N SER A 718 -13.68 11.20 -9.58
CA SER A 718 -14.63 10.75 -10.60
C SER A 718 -15.94 11.52 -10.48
N VAL A 719 -16.43 12.01 -11.61
CA VAL A 719 -17.63 12.87 -11.70
C VAL A 719 -18.75 12.21 -12.51
N ALA A 720 -18.42 11.25 -13.39
CA ALA A 720 -19.41 10.45 -14.10
C ALA A 720 -18.89 9.05 -14.44
N HIS A 721 -19.80 8.07 -14.47
CA HIS A 721 -19.51 6.68 -14.82
C HIS A 721 -20.49 6.22 -15.90
N PHE A 722 -19.99 5.99 -17.11
CA PHE A 722 -20.81 5.67 -18.27
C PHE A 722 -20.52 4.25 -18.73
N SER A 723 -21.39 3.30 -18.36
CA SER A 723 -21.29 1.91 -18.80
C SER A 723 -21.81 1.72 -20.22
N GLY A 724 -21.16 0.85 -21.00
CA GLY A 724 -21.66 0.42 -22.32
C GLY A 724 -23.04 -0.24 -22.21
N THR A 725 -23.20 -1.16 -21.25
CA THR A 725 -24.47 -1.81 -20.92
C THR A 725 -25.32 -0.99 -19.94
N PRO A 726 -26.63 -0.78 -20.20
CA PRO A 726 -27.54 -0.21 -19.20
C PRO A 726 -27.78 -1.21 -18.06
N ARG A 727 -27.29 -0.92 -16.84
CA ARG A 727 -27.46 -1.76 -15.65
C ARG A 727 -28.88 -1.68 -15.06
N ARG A 728 -29.50 -0.50 -15.11
CA ARG A 728 -30.90 -0.21 -14.80
C ARG A 728 -31.39 0.82 -15.81
N GLY A 729 -31.98 0.37 -16.91
CA GLY A 729 -32.37 1.26 -18.01
C GLY A 729 -33.63 2.07 -17.69
N PHE A 730 -34.61 1.43 -17.05
CA PHE A 730 -35.92 2.03 -16.81
C PHE A 730 -36.43 1.75 -15.39
N VAL A 731 -37.29 2.64 -14.92
CA VAL A 731 -38.11 2.48 -13.72
C VAL A 731 -39.58 2.52 -14.15
N VAL A 732 -40.39 1.64 -13.58
CA VAL A 732 -41.85 1.69 -13.76
C VAL A 732 -42.41 2.51 -12.59
N ASP A 733 -43.07 3.61 -12.93
CA ASP A 733 -43.78 4.47 -12.00
C ASP A 733 -45.29 4.11 -12.08
N ASP A 734 -45.78 3.45 -11.04
CA ASP A 734 -47.18 3.08 -10.83
C ASP A 734 -47.86 4.26 -10.12
N GLY A 735 -48.61 5.10 -10.84
CA GLY A 735 -49.05 6.42 -10.35
C GLY A 735 -49.70 6.43 -8.95
N ASP A 736 -49.35 7.44 -8.14
CA ASP A 736 -49.82 7.60 -6.75
C ASP A 736 -51.36 7.68 -6.62
N ASP A 737 -51.84 7.14 -5.49
CA ASP A 737 -53.22 7.17 -4.98
C ASP A 737 -53.80 8.58 -4.88
N ASP A 738 -54.26 9.17 -5.99
CA ASP A 738 -55.38 10.13 -6.05
C ASP A 738 -55.53 10.64 -7.50
N GLU A 739 -56.47 10.03 -8.25
CA GLU A 739 -56.78 10.21 -9.68
C GLU A 739 -55.96 9.34 -10.65
N ALA A 740 -56.65 8.32 -11.20
CA ALA A 740 -56.26 7.41 -12.28
C ALA A 740 -55.10 7.92 -13.16
N SER A 741 -53.87 7.63 -12.73
CA SER A 741 -52.65 7.94 -13.45
C SER A 741 -52.13 6.64 -14.04
N ALA A 742 -52.06 6.58 -15.36
CA ALA A 742 -51.59 5.42 -16.11
C ALA A 742 -50.18 5.01 -15.69
N THR A 743 -49.88 3.71 -15.68
CA THR A 743 -48.52 3.19 -15.47
C THR A 743 -47.58 3.81 -16.49
N THR A 744 -46.45 4.34 -16.02
CA THR A 744 -45.48 5.03 -16.87
C THR A 744 -44.11 4.39 -16.72
N LEU A 745 -43.42 4.18 -17.84
CA LEU A 745 -42.06 3.70 -17.88
C LEU A 745 -41.11 4.88 -18.08
N ARG A 746 -40.19 5.12 -17.15
CA ARG A 746 -39.25 6.24 -17.19
C ARG A 746 -37.82 5.75 -17.43
N TYR A 747 -37.13 6.30 -18.42
CA TYR A 747 -35.72 6.00 -18.65
C TYR A 747 -34.86 6.68 -17.58
N VAL A 748 -34.03 5.92 -16.88
CA VAL A 748 -33.14 6.41 -15.80
C VAL A 748 -31.66 6.18 -16.12
N GLY A 749 -31.35 5.70 -17.33
CA GLY A 749 -29.97 5.52 -17.76
C GLY A 749 -29.23 6.85 -17.92
N GLU A 750 -28.02 6.92 -17.39
CA GLU A 750 -27.12 8.09 -17.45
C GLU A 750 -26.50 8.31 -18.85
N VAL A 751 -26.63 7.33 -19.75
CA VAL A 751 -26.07 7.35 -21.11
C VAL A 751 -27.21 7.38 -22.14
N ARG A 752 -27.11 8.29 -23.11
CA ARG A 752 -28.05 8.42 -24.23
C ARG A 752 -27.89 7.28 -25.21
N ARG A 753 -28.99 6.61 -25.56
CA ARG A 753 -29.00 5.40 -26.41
C ARG A 753 -30.12 5.46 -27.44
N ASP A 754 -29.94 4.79 -28.58
CA ASP A 754 -30.99 4.70 -29.60
C ASP A 754 -32.23 4.01 -29.03
N ALA A 755 -33.40 4.63 -29.22
CA ALA A 755 -34.66 4.12 -28.67
C ALA A 755 -35.07 2.79 -29.33
N ASP A 756 -34.72 2.60 -30.61
CA ASP A 756 -34.93 1.36 -31.38
C ASP A 756 -34.18 0.14 -30.80
N ALA A 757 -33.14 0.36 -29.98
CA ALA A 757 -32.41 -0.71 -29.32
C ALA A 757 -33.22 -1.33 -28.16
N PHE A 758 -34.28 -0.68 -27.71
CA PHE A 758 -35.12 -1.12 -26.61
C PHE A 758 -36.48 -1.62 -27.08
N ARG A 759 -36.96 -2.67 -26.43
CA ARG A 759 -38.27 -3.23 -26.65
C ARG A 759 -38.99 -3.44 -25.33
N VAL A 760 -40.15 -2.80 -25.18
CA VAL A 760 -41.00 -2.92 -24.00
C VAL A 760 -42.00 -4.05 -24.22
N LEU A 761 -42.08 -4.95 -23.25
CA LEU A 761 -42.97 -6.09 -23.20
C LEU A 761 -43.90 -5.97 -21.99
N ILE A 762 -45.17 -6.30 -22.19
CA ILE A 762 -46.22 -6.43 -21.18
C ILE A 762 -46.65 -7.91 -21.21
N ASP A 763 -46.43 -8.64 -20.11
CA ASP A 763 -46.66 -10.08 -20.00
C ASP A 763 -45.98 -10.91 -21.13
N GLY A 764 -44.80 -10.46 -21.55
CA GLY A 764 -44.03 -11.09 -22.63
C GLY A 764 -44.51 -10.76 -24.05
N GLU A 765 -45.57 -9.95 -24.20
CA GLU A 765 -46.05 -9.44 -25.49
C GLU A 765 -45.59 -7.98 -25.70
N PRO A 766 -45.25 -7.56 -26.93
CA PRO A 766 -44.83 -6.17 -27.18
C PRO A 766 -45.90 -5.17 -26.80
N ALA A 767 -45.52 -4.15 -26.02
CA ALA A 767 -46.38 -3.02 -25.68
C ALA A 767 -46.88 -2.29 -26.96
N PRO A 768 -48.08 -1.68 -26.91
CA PRO A 768 -48.66 -0.99 -28.06
C PRO A 768 -47.84 0.20 -28.54
N ASP A 769 -47.21 0.91 -27.59
CA ASP A 769 -46.31 2.02 -27.83
C ASP A 769 -44.91 1.60 -27.39
N GLN A 770 -43.90 1.88 -28.22
CA GLN A 770 -42.50 1.58 -27.96
C GLN A 770 -41.71 2.88 -27.79
N PRO A 771 -40.54 2.84 -27.12
CA PRO A 771 -39.68 4.03 -26.99
C PRO A 771 -39.38 4.72 -28.33
N ALA A 772 -39.15 3.92 -29.39
CA ALA A 772 -38.87 4.39 -30.74
C ALA A 772 -40.05 5.09 -31.44
N ASP A 773 -41.29 4.91 -30.95
CA ASP A 773 -42.45 5.62 -31.50
C ASP A 773 -42.50 7.08 -31.01
N GLU A 774 -41.88 7.37 -29.86
CA GLU A 774 -41.88 8.70 -29.22
C GLU A 774 -40.61 9.51 -29.50
N THR A 775 -39.43 8.86 -29.48
CA THR A 775 -38.13 9.51 -29.68
C THR A 775 -37.16 8.61 -30.43
N ASP A 776 -36.21 9.19 -31.16
CA ASP A 776 -35.12 8.43 -31.80
C ASP A 776 -34.03 8.05 -30.77
N ARG A 777 -33.83 8.86 -29.73
CA ARG A 777 -32.76 8.73 -28.72
C ARG A 777 -33.34 8.93 -27.33
N LEU A 778 -33.08 7.98 -26.44
CA LEU A 778 -33.50 8.03 -25.05
C LEU A 778 -32.55 8.88 -24.21
N THR A 779 -33.13 9.86 -23.52
CA THR A 779 -32.45 10.72 -22.53
C THR A 779 -33.05 10.52 -21.14
N GLY A 780 -32.24 10.64 -20.09
CA GLY A 780 -32.70 10.45 -18.71
C GLY A 780 -33.93 11.30 -18.38
N GLY A 781 -34.93 10.68 -17.76
CA GLY A 781 -36.22 11.29 -17.39
C GLY A 781 -37.31 11.21 -18.45
N GLU A 782 -37.02 10.76 -19.68
CA GLU A 782 -38.06 10.53 -20.69
C GLU A 782 -39.01 9.42 -20.25
N THR A 783 -40.29 9.60 -20.56
CA THR A 783 -41.38 8.74 -20.08
C THR A 783 -42.20 8.19 -21.23
N LEU A 784 -42.59 6.92 -21.11
CA LEU A 784 -43.48 6.21 -22.02
C LEU A 784 -44.70 5.76 -21.23
N SER A 785 -45.90 6.17 -21.65
CA SER A 785 -47.13 5.72 -21.02
C SER A 785 -47.44 4.29 -21.44
N LEU A 786 -47.66 3.39 -20.48
CA LEU A 786 -48.05 2.00 -20.72
C LEU A 786 -49.56 1.77 -20.58
N GLY A 787 -50.31 2.80 -20.22
CA GLY A 787 -51.74 2.73 -19.95
C GLY A 787 -52.06 2.15 -18.58
N ASP A 788 -53.33 1.75 -18.38
CA ASP A 788 -53.77 1.11 -17.14
C ASP A 788 -53.40 -0.39 -17.18
N LEU A 789 -52.36 -0.78 -16.42
CA LEU A 789 -51.96 -2.17 -16.27
C LEU A 789 -52.65 -2.79 -15.05
N SER A 790 -52.96 -4.08 -15.13
CA SER A 790 -53.57 -4.81 -14.01
C SER A 790 -52.49 -5.29 -13.06
N ALA A 791 -52.85 -5.45 -11.78
CA ALA A 791 -52.03 -6.09 -10.78
C ALA A 791 -51.50 -7.46 -11.27
N GLY A 792 -50.22 -7.73 -11.03
CA GLY A 792 -49.54 -8.96 -11.44
C GLY A 792 -49.08 -9.00 -12.90
N THR A 793 -49.36 -7.96 -13.70
CA THR A 793 -48.78 -7.80 -15.04
C THR A 793 -47.27 -7.58 -14.93
N THR A 794 -46.49 -8.28 -15.73
CA THR A 794 -45.04 -8.10 -15.83
C THR A 794 -44.69 -7.12 -16.94
N VAL A 795 -44.05 -6.01 -16.58
CA VAL A 795 -43.42 -5.08 -17.51
C VAL A 795 -41.94 -5.45 -17.62
N ALA A 796 -41.50 -5.86 -18.80
CA ALA A 796 -40.10 -6.14 -19.08
C ALA A 796 -39.58 -5.23 -20.19
N VAL A 797 -38.33 -4.79 -20.07
CA VAL A 797 -37.64 -4.05 -21.12
C VAL A 797 -36.44 -4.86 -21.57
N GLU A 798 -36.46 -5.24 -22.84
CA GLU A 798 -35.35 -5.88 -23.51
C GLU A 798 -34.48 -4.83 -24.20
N TRP A 799 -33.16 -5.00 -24.12
CA TRP A 799 -32.19 -4.22 -24.86
C TRP A 799 -31.41 -5.14 -25.82
N THR A 800 -31.30 -4.73 -27.08
CA THR A 800 -30.61 -5.49 -28.13
C THR A 800 -29.35 -4.77 -28.57
N ALA A 801 -28.20 -5.44 -28.43
CA ALA A 801 -26.87 -4.91 -28.75
C ALA A 801 -25.91 -6.05 -29.11
N GLY A 802 -24.99 -5.84 -30.06
CA GLY A 802 -23.98 -6.85 -30.43
C GLY A 802 -24.56 -8.15 -31.01
N GLY A 803 -25.83 -8.16 -31.43
CA GLY A 803 -26.54 -9.36 -31.87
C GLY A 803 -27.19 -10.18 -30.74
N GLU A 804 -27.09 -9.71 -29.50
CA GLU A 804 -27.69 -10.32 -28.31
C GLU A 804 -28.82 -9.45 -27.75
N THR A 805 -29.85 -10.09 -27.17
CA THR A 805 -30.95 -9.42 -26.50
C THR A 805 -30.93 -9.80 -25.03
N ARG A 806 -30.97 -8.80 -24.14
CA ARG A 806 -30.94 -8.98 -22.68
C ARG A 806 -32.07 -8.20 -22.02
N THR A 807 -32.69 -8.77 -20.99
CA THR A 807 -33.66 -8.05 -20.15
C THR A 807 -32.92 -7.10 -19.22
N VAL A 808 -33.18 -5.80 -19.33
CA VAL A 808 -32.50 -4.75 -18.54
C VAL A 808 -33.37 -4.17 -17.44
N THR A 809 -34.68 -4.45 -17.49
CA THR A 809 -35.66 -4.09 -16.48
C THR A 809 -36.75 -5.14 -16.51
N GLU A 810 -37.14 -5.65 -15.35
CA GLU A 810 -38.30 -6.51 -15.17
C GLU A 810 -38.98 -6.05 -13.88
N HIS A 811 -40.26 -5.69 -13.99
CA HIS A 811 -41.07 -5.17 -12.89
C HIS A 811 -42.44 -5.81 -12.96
N VAL A 812 -42.95 -6.25 -11.82
CA VAL A 812 -44.32 -6.78 -11.72
C VAL A 812 -45.16 -5.70 -11.06
N ILE A 813 -46.27 -5.33 -11.68
CA ILE A 813 -47.16 -4.31 -11.11
C ILE A 813 -47.74 -4.84 -9.79
N PRO A 814 -47.46 -4.20 -8.64
CA PRO A 814 -48.00 -4.66 -7.37
C PRO A 814 -49.53 -4.63 -7.38
N PRO A 815 -50.18 -5.58 -6.70
CA PRO A 815 -51.59 -5.46 -6.41
C PRO A 815 -51.87 -4.35 -5.40
N GLN A 816 -52.90 -3.54 -5.66
CA GLN A 816 -53.32 -2.50 -4.73
C GLN A 816 -54.29 -3.09 -3.71
N ALA A 817 -53.77 -3.67 -2.64
CA ALA A 817 -54.55 -4.22 -1.52
C ALA A 817 -54.31 -3.42 -0.24
N THR A 818 -55.38 -3.07 0.46
CA THR A 818 -55.33 -2.38 1.75
C THR A 818 -55.47 -3.38 2.88
N PHE A 819 -54.56 -3.32 3.85
CA PHE A 819 -54.57 -4.18 5.02
C PHE A 819 -54.74 -3.36 6.31
N GLU A 820 -55.44 -3.93 7.28
CA GLU A 820 -55.44 -3.46 8.66
C GLU A 820 -54.72 -4.49 9.53
N VAL A 821 -53.84 -4.04 10.42
CA VAL A 821 -53.13 -4.90 11.37
C VAL A 821 -53.51 -4.52 12.79
N ALA A 822 -53.91 -5.52 13.59
CA ALA A 822 -54.23 -5.35 15.01
C ALA A 822 -53.39 -6.29 15.87
N TYR A 823 -52.89 -5.80 17.00
CA TYR A 823 -52.19 -6.61 18.00
C TYR A 823 -53.01 -6.73 19.29
N GLU A 824 -53.30 -7.96 19.70
CA GLU A 824 -53.98 -8.31 20.95
C GLU A 824 -52.98 -8.99 21.91
N PRO A 825 -52.57 -8.34 23.01
CA PRO A 825 -51.65 -8.95 23.98
C PRO A 825 -52.33 -10.09 24.75
N ALA A 826 -51.56 -11.13 25.09
CA ALA A 826 -52.06 -12.25 25.89
C ALA A 826 -52.20 -11.87 27.38
N ASP A 827 -53.25 -12.34 28.05
CA ASP A 827 -53.54 -12.01 29.46
C ASP A 827 -52.42 -12.44 30.45
N ASP A 828 -51.57 -13.41 30.08
CA ASP A 828 -50.57 -14.05 30.97
C ASP A 828 -49.16 -14.25 30.33
N ALA A 829 -48.83 -13.60 29.20
CA ALA A 829 -47.52 -13.74 28.53
C ALA A 829 -47.00 -12.39 27.97
N GLU A 830 -45.69 -12.29 27.70
CA GLU A 830 -45.06 -11.09 27.10
C GLU A 830 -45.40 -10.92 25.60
N GLY A 831 -46.02 -11.93 25.00
CA GLY A 831 -46.48 -11.95 23.61
C GLY A 831 -47.98 -11.74 23.42
N GLY A 832 -48.50 -12.10 22.25
CA GLY A 832 -49.90 -11.89 21.88
C GLY A 832 -50.26 -12.48 20.51
N VAL A 833 -51.33 -11.98 19.92
CA VAL A 833 -51.76 -12.34 18.57
C VAL A 833 -51.78 -11.09 17.70
N VAL A 834 -51.07 -11.13 16.56
CA VAL A 834 -51.19 -10.14 15.50
C VAL A 834 -52.18 -10.66 14.48
N THR A 835 -53.25 -9.92 14.24
CA THR A 835 -54.25 -10.21 13.20
C THR A 835 -54.08 -9.23 12.06
N VAL A 836 -53.85 -9.76 10.86
CA VAL A 836 -53.79 -8.99 9.61
C VAL A 836 -55.08 -9.27 8.85
N SER A 837 -55.81 -8.22 8.46
CA SER A 837 -57.07 -8.30 7.72
C SER A 837 -56.94 -7.59 6.38
N HIS A 838 -57.34 -8.22 5.28
CA HIS A 838 -57.52 -7.54 4.01
C HIS A 838 -58.83 -6.74 4.05
N VAL A 839 -58.77 -5.42 3.92
CA VAL A 839 -59.94 -4.54 4.13
C VAL A 839 -60.46 -3.86 2.85
N GLY A 840 -59.73 -3.99 1.74
CA GLY A 840 -60.11 -3.39 0.46
C GLY A 840 -59.04 -3.52 -0.61
N GLY A 841 -59.38 -3.17 -1.85
CA GLY A 841 -58.46 -3.26 -2.99
C GLY A 841 -58.55 -4.59 -3.75
N ASP A 842 -57.47 -4.94 -4.44
CA ASP A 842 -57.35 -6.09 -5.33
C ASP A 842 -57.40 -7.43 -4.57
N THR A 843 -57.94 -8.46 -5.24
CA THR A 843 -57.90 -9.84 -4.76
C THR A 843 -56.53 -10.44 -5.09
N LEU A 844 -55.90 -11.09 -4.11
CA LEU A 844 -54.56 -11.64 -4.23
C LEU A 844 -54.60 -13.16 -4.35
N ASP A 845 -53.62 -13.74 -5.04
CA ASP A 845 -53.37 -15.18 -5.01
C ASP A 845 -52.76 -15.53 -3.64
N ALA A 846 -53.40 -16.42 -2.88
CA ALA A 846 -52.97 -16.74 -1.51
C ALA A 846 -51.61 -17.46 -1.46
N ASP A 847 -51.22 -18.15 -2.53
CA ASP A 847 -49.90 -18.78 -2.66
C ASP A 847 -48.76 -17.75 -2.80
N ARG A 848 -49.08 -16.48 -3.03
CA ARG A 848 -48.12 -15.38 -3.25
C ARG A 848 -48.10 -14.35 -2.13
N VAL A 849 -48.88 -14.55 -1.07
CA VAL A 849 -48.99 -13.59 0.04
C VAL A 849 -48.43 -14.21 1.31
N ASP A 850 -47.44 -13.53 1.87
CA ASP A 850 -46.79 -13.88 3.13
C ASP A 850 -46.94 -12.75 4.15
N VAL A 851 -46.86 -13.11 5.44
CA VAL A 851 -46.87 -12.17 6.55
C VAL A 851 -45.62 -12.36 7.39
N VAL A 852 -44.89 -11.28 7.62
CA VAL A 852 -43.75 -11.22 8.53
C VAL A 852 -44.14 -10.40 9.74
N VAL A 853 -43.80 -10.86 10.94
CA VAL A 853 -44.00 -10.13 12.19
C VAL A 853 -42.69 -10.16 12.96
N GLU A 854 -41.98 -9.04 13.01
CA GLU A 854 -40.67 -8.95 13.66
C GLU A 854 -40.81 -8.66 15.16
N PRO A 855 -39.98 -9.25 16.03
CA PRO A 855 -38.93 -10.25 15.75
C PRO A 855 -39.45 -11.71 15.75
N ALA A 856 -40.76 -11.92 15.80
CA ALA A 856 -41.37 -13.20 16.12
C ALA A 856 -41.37 -14.24 14.98
N THR A 857 -41.28 -13.81 13.72
CA THR A 857 -41.26 -14.70 12.56
C THR A 857 -39.84 -14.84 12.00
N GLU A 858 -39.27 -16.05 12.02
CA GLU A 858 -38.05 -16.37 11.26
C GLU A 858 -38.44 -16.60 9.78
N GLY A 859 -38.52 -15.52 9.00
CA GLY A 859 -38.81 -15.56 7.56
C GLY A 859 -40.28 -15.36 7.18
N LEU A 860 -40.60 -15.68 5.93
CA LEU A 860 -41.93 -15.48 5.31
C LEU A 860 -42.93 -16.54 5.78
N ARG A 861 -44.11 -16.11 6.24
CA ARG A 861 -45.19 -17.02 6.64
C ARG A 861 -46.37 -16.91 5.66
N PRO A 862 -46.75 -17.99 4.97
CA PRO A 862 -47.84 -17.94 3.99
C PRO A 862 -49.17 -17.64 4.66
N TRP A 863 -50.00 -16.84 3.98
CA TRP A 863 -51.30 -16.36 4.47
C TRP A 863 -52.22 -17.49 4.93
N ASP A 864 -52.52 -18.42 4.01
CA ASP A 864 -53.19 -19.69 4.30
C ASP A 864 -52.88 -20.68 3.15
N PRO A 865 -52.15 -21.79 3.39
CA PRO A 865 -51.80 -22.74 2.34
C PRO A 865 -53.00 -23.54 1.78
N ASP A 866 -54.18 -23.43 2.40
CA ASP A 866 -55.42 -24.07 1.93
C ASP A 866 -56.37 -23.08 1.23
N ALA A 867 -56.04 -21.79 1.19
CA ALA A 867 -56.80 -20.77 0.45
C ALA A 867 -56.23 -20.61 -0.98
N ASP A 868 -57.11 -20.42 -1.95
CA ASP A 868 -56.70 -20.11 -3.34
C ASP A 868 -56.56 -18.58 -3.56
N GLU A 869 -57.26 -17.75 -2.78
CA GLU A 869 -57.30 -16.29 -2.93
C GLU A 869 -57.39 -15.59 -1.56
N VAL A 870 -56.85 -14.37 -1.45
CA VAL A 870 -57.03 -13.43 -0.34
C VAL A 870 -57.85 -12.24 -0.82
N ALA A 871 -59.06 -12.08 -0.28
CA ALA A 871 -60.00 -11.04 -0.64
C ALA A 871 -60.39 -10.17 0.56
N ALA A 872 -61.03 -9.04 0.27
CA ALA A 872 -61.52 -8.13 1.30
C ALA A 872 -62.47 -8.85 2.28
N GLY A 873 -62.09 -8.85 3.55
CA GLY A 873 -62.75 -9.55 4.65
C GLY A 873 -62.01 -10.79 5.16
N ASP A 874 -60.96 -11.25 4.47
CA ASP A 874 -60.13 -12.35 4.94
C ASP A 874 -59.11 -11.88 5.99
N GLU A 875 -58.82 -12.75 6.96
CA GLU A 875 -57.94 -12.45 8.08
C GLU A 875 -56.97 -13.60 8.37
N MET A 876 -55.74 -13.25 8.72
CA MET A 876 -54.71 -14.17 9.18
C MET A 876 -54.26 -13.77 10.59
N SER A 877 -53.98 -14.75 11.45
CA SER A 877 -53.46 -14.51 12.79
C SER A 877 -52.10 -15.16 13.03
N VAL A 878 -51.18 -14.39 13.61
CA VAL A 878 -49.83 -14.79 14.01
C VAL A 878 -49.70 -14.69 15.51
N THR A 879 -49.45 -15.83 16.17
CA THR A 879 -49.12 -15.84 17.60
C THR A 879 -47.64 -15.51 17.76
N VAL A 880 -47.35 -14.55 18.61
CA VAL A 880 -46.00 -14.06 18.90
C VAL A 880 -45.70 -14.25 20.39
N ASP A 881 -44.49 -14.71 20.71
CA ASP A 881 -44.06 -14.97 22.10
C ASP A 881 -43.55 -13.71 22.80
N THR A 882 -43.23 -12.68 22.03
CA THR A 882 -42.82 -11.34 22.47
C THR A 882 -43.67 -10.28 21.78
N ARG A 883 -43.67 -9.05 22.30
CA ARG A 883 -44.37 -7.93 21.68
C ARG A 883 -43.76 -7.65 20.29
N PRO A 884 -44.58 -7.54 19.23
CA PRO A 884 -44.09 -7.29 17.88
C PRO A 884 -43.67 -5.83 17.73
N GLU A 885 -42.65 -5.60 16.91
CA GLU A 885 -42.15 -4.27 16.55
C GLU A 885 -42.72 -3.82 15.20
N MET A 886 -42.87 -4.77 14.26
CA MET A 886 -43.39 -4.51 12.93
C MET A 886 -44.18 -5.72 12.41
N ALA A 887 -45.24 -5.46 11.66
CA ALA A 887 -45.88 -6.44 10.79
C ALA A 887 -45.81 -5.98 9.33
N VAL A 888 -45.41 -6.88 8.44
CA VAL A 888 -45.27 -6.63 7.00
C VAL A 888 -46.06 -7.68 6.22
N VAL A 889 -46.89 -7.24 5.28
CA VAL A 889 -47.51 -8.12 4.27
C VAL A 889 -46.65 -8.09 3.01
N VAL A 890 -46.19 -9.25 2.57
CA VAL A 890 -45.26 -9.43 1.45
C VAL A 890 -45.95 -10.17 0.31
N PHE A 891 -45.73 -9.73 -0.93
CA PHE A 891 -46.19 -10.33 -2.17
C PHE A 891 -45.01 -10.86 -2.98
N ASN A 892 -45.14 -12.04 -3.60
CA ASN A 892 -44.09 -12.70 -4.39
C ASN A 892 -42.71 -12.69 -3.69
N GLU A 893 -42.70 -13.07 -2.41
CA GLU A 893 -41.50 -13.25 -1.58
C GLU A 893 -40.63 -12.00 -1.30
N SER A 894 -40.91 -10.85 -1.93
CA SER A 894 -39.99 -9.70 -1.90
C SER A 894 -40.65 -8.32 -1.83
N GLU A 895 -41.91 -8.19 -2.26
CA GLU A 895 -42.58 -6.90 -2.38
C GLU A 895 -43.49 -6.61 -1.18
N ALA A 896 -43.21 -5.54 -0.42
CA ALA A 896 -44.02 -5.21 0.76
C ALA A 896 -45.27 -4.41 0.36
N LEU A 897 -46.46 -4.99 0.52
CA LEU A 897 -47.75 -4.34 0.25
C LEU A 897 -48.22 -3.46 1.42
N HIS A 898 -47.92 -3.85 2.67
CA HIS A 898 -48.27 -3.08 3.86
C HIS A 898 -47.20 -3.21 4.93
N ARG A 899 -46.92 -2.12 5.65
CA ARG A 899 -46.03 -2.10 6.82
C ARG A 899 -46.73 -1.40 7.97
N GLU A 900 -46.96 -2.12 9.05
CA GLU A 900 -47.49 -1.56 10.30
C GLU A 900 -46.40 -1.59 11.38
N PRO A 901 -45.82 -0.44 11.76
CA PRO A 901 -45.01 -0.35 12.96
C PRO A 901 -45.91 -0.38 14.20
N PHE A 902 -45.51 -1.13 15.21
CA PHE A 902 -46.17 -1.07 16.52
C PHE A 902 -45.35 -0.16 17.44
N ASP A 903 -45.88 1.03 17.75
CA ASP A 903 -45.18 2.02 18.58
C ASP A 903 -44.63 1.40 19.88
N GLN A 904 -43.32 1.60 20.10
CA GLN A 904 -42.67 1.46 21.39
C GLN A 904 -42.97 2.69 22.26
N ASP A 905 -44.24 2.93 22.59
CA ASP A 905 -44.57 3.95 23.58
C ASP A 905 -44.29 3.40 25.00
N GLY A 906 -43.11 3.79 25.50
CA GLY A 906 -42.60 3.60 26.84
C GLY A 906 -41.35 4.42 27.11
#